data_AF-A0A8C7JYJ7-F1
#
_entry.id   AF-A0A8C7JYJ7-F1
#
_cell.length_a   1.000
_cell.length_b   1.000
_cell.length_c   1.000
_cell.angle_alpha   90.00
_cell.angle_beta   90.00
_cell.angle_gamma   90.00
#
_symmetry.space_group_name_H-M   'P 1'
#
loop_
_entity.id
_entity.type
_entity.pdbx_description
1 polymer ?
#
loop_
_entity_poly.entity_id
_entity_poly.type
_entity_poly.pdbx_seq_one_letter_code
_entity_poly.pdbx_strand_id
1 'polypeptide(L)'
;KQRRGGHFLIGEKNNGFDVLYHNMKHGQISSKELTDFIRERATIEEVYARSMTKLAKSAGNFSQLGTFAPVWDVFKTSTEKLASCHLELVRKLQELIKDVQKYVDDQAKVHKKTKEEVASTNGAVQTIQTTGVALQKSKENYNAKTVDQERLRKEGATQREVDKAGVKAKKATEAYKGLVEKYATAKSEFEQKMAETAQKFQNIEESHIVHMKDIIQSYAQSVDETHVQIGEVHTEFLGNMENTSVESLILKLAESKGTGKERPVWLCVMFCSNSFYSSSDSEDEDEPRKFRVEIKPVAPNNGTHQSRATIDELKASIGNISLSPPTTVRQFCIITVHSFDLSLSLSLSIPHNSLSLLLSLSFFLSLYRSPFLFLPLSGTSRGPSPVTLASQDALPIAVAFTESVNAYFKGADPTKCIVKITGDMTLSFPMGIIKVFTSNPSPAVLTFKLKSTSKLEQILPNQTLLFSDPSQSDTNTKDFWFNMQALTSYLRKASEQNPAASYYNVDILKYQVSSNGIQSTPLNLAVYWKCTPTTTDLRLDYRYNPESMLCPGPLSNVQVLVPVDGEVINMQSLPNAVWNSELNKSLWKLSDISEKSDNEGSGSLRAKFELSDGPSTPTTLAVQFMSEGSTLSGVDMELLGVGYRLSLNKKRFATGMYRTKI
;
A
#
# COMPACT_ATOMS: atom_id res chain seq x y z
N LYS A 1 35.59 27.89 -3.30
CA LYS A 1 35.06 26.54 -3.64
C LYS A 1 36.02 25.48 -3.07
N GLN A 2 35.73 25.01 -1.86
CA GLN A 2 36.57 24.10 -1.09
C GLN A 2 36.38 22.66 -1.59
N ARG A 3 37.47 21.96 -1.93
CA ARG A 3 37.47 20.57 -2.42
C ARG A 3 36.77 19.65 -1.40
N ARG A 4 35.54 19.23 -1.66
CA ARG A 4 34.77 18.31 -0.79
C ARG A 4 35.14 16.82 -0.96
N GLY A 5 35.97 16.45 -1.93
CA GLY A 5 36.25 15.04 -2.28
C GLY A 5 37.36 14.35 -1.50
N GLY A 6 38.07 15.02 -0.58
CA GLY A 6 39.35 14.52 -0.06
C GLY A 6 39.31 13.47 1.06
N HIS A 7 38.25 13.41 1.87
CA HIS A 7 38.36 12.78 3.20
C HIS A 7 37.68 11.42 3.41
N PHE A 8 36.81 10.94 2.51
CA PHE A 8 35.93 9.81 2.86
C PHE A 8 36.26 8.44 2.26
N LEU A 9 37.25 8.32 1.38
CA LEU A 9 37.45 7.07 0.61
C LEU A 9 38.87 6.50 0.65
N ILE A 10 39.79 7.12 1.40
CA ILE A 10 41.14 6.60 1.67
C ILE A 10 41.08 5.81 3.00
N GLY A 11 40.29 4.75 3.04
CA GLY A 11 40.28 3.81 4.17
C GLY A 11 41.52 2.91 4.17
N GLU A 12 41.88 2.30 5.31
CA GLU A 12 43.10 1.48 5.46
C GLU A 12 43.23 0.33 4.44
N LYS A 13 42.11 -0.12 3.85
CA LYS A 13 42.06 -1.19 2.86
C LYS A 13 42.29 -0.71 1.41
N ASN A 14 42.32 0.60 1.16
CA ASN A 14 42.43 1.21 -0.17
C ASN A 14 41.31 0.80 -1.17
N ASN A 15 40.13 0.40 -0.65
CA ASN A 15 39.01 -0.08 -1.47
C ASN A 15 38.13 1.03 -2.07
N GLY A 16 38.48 2.30 -1.87
CA GLY A 16 37.66 3.43 -2.32
C GLY A 16 37.45 3.47 -3.83
N PHE A 17 38.42 2.97 -4.61
CA PHE A 17 38.32 2.89 -6.06
C PHE A 17 37.17 1.98 -6.51
N ASP A 18 37.11 0.76 -5.97
CA ASP A 18 36.08 -0.22 -6.34
C ASP A 18 34.69 0.28 -5.98
N VAL A 19 34.54 0.89 -4.80
CA VAL A 19 33.27 1.49 -4.35
C VAL A 19 32.78 2.54 -5.33
N LEU A 20 33.64 3.48 -5.74
CA LEU A 20 33.28 4.54 -6.68
C LEU A 20 32.98 4.01 -8.09
N TYR A 21 33.81 3.08 -8.57
CA TYR A 21 33.63 2.48 -9.89
C TYR A 21 32.31 1.69 -9.97
N HIS A 22 31.97 0.93 -8.94
CA HIS A 22 30.69 0.23 -8.88
C HIS A 22 29.51 1.18 -8.70
N ASN A 23 29.64 2.25 -7.91
CA ASN A 23 28.59 3.27 -7.79
C ASN A 23 28.24 3.89 -9.15
N MET A 24 29.25 4.28 -9.93
CA MET A 24 29.05 4.76 -11.30
C MET A 24 28.27 3.73 -12.13
N LYS A 25 28.60 2.44 -12.04
CA LYS A 25 27.87 1.38 -12.74
C LYS A 25 26.42 1.24 -12.27
N HIS A 26 26.14 1.45 -10.98
CA HIS A 26 24.77 1.45 -10.46
C HIS A 26 23.92 2.61 -11.00
N GLY A 27 24.51 3.73 -11.43
CA GLY A 27 23.79 4.80 -12.11
C GLY A 27 22.98 4.34 -13.34
N GLN A 28 23.47 3.31 -14.06
CA GLN A 28 22.70 2.71 -15.17
C GLN A 28 21.46 1.94 -14.72
N ILE A 29 21.46 1.41 -13.50
CA ILE A 29 20.31 0.70 -12.93
C ILE A 29 19.21 1.73 -12.68
N SER A 30 19.54 2.84 -12.00
CA SER A 30 18.61 3.93 -11.72
C SER A 30 17.93 4.49 -12.97
N SER A 31 18.70 4.70 -14.06
CA SER A 31 18.15 5.17 -15.34
C SER A 31 17.15 4.17 -15.95
N LYS A 32 17.43 2.86 -15.87
CA LYS A 32 16.52 1.82 -16.38
C LYS A 32 15.25 1.69 -15.54
N GLU A 33 15.37 1.73 -14.22
CA GLU A 33 14.23 1.69 -13.31
C GLU A 33 13.30 2.90 -13.54
N LEU A 34 13.86 4.08 -13.82
CA LEU A 34 13.07 5.25 -14.21
C LEU A 34 12.32 5.03 -15.54
N THR A 35 12.98 4.44 -16.54
CA THR A 35 12.32 4.08 -17.81
C THR A 35 11.14 3.14 -17.58
N ASP A 36 11.32 2.10 -16.76
CA ASP A 36 10.27 1.11 -16.48
C ASP A 36 9.11 1.74 -15.70
N PHE A 37 9.39 2.65 -14.76
CA PHE A 37 8.36 3.41 -14.05
C PHE A 37 7.53 4.29 -15.00
N ILE A 38 8.17 5.06 -15.88
CA ILE A 38 7.46 5.93 -16.84
C ILE A 38 6.63 5.08 -17.81
N ARG A 39 7.14 3.91 -18.22
CA ARG A 39 6.40 2.97 -19.07
C ARG A 39 5.13 2.46 -18.38
N GLU A 40 5.21 2.06 -17.12
CA GLU A 40 4.03 1.62 -16.37
C GLU A 40 3.02 2.76 -16.21
N ARG A 41 3.48 3.97 -15.91
CA ARG A 41 2.62 5.16 -15.85
C ARG A 41 1.89 5.39 -17.19
N ALA A 42 2.60 5.30 -18.32
CA ALA A 42 2.01 5.46 -19.65
C ALA A 42 0.94 4.38 -19.93
N THR A 43 1.19 3.13 -19.54
CA THR A 43 0.20 2.04 -19.67
C THR A 43 -1.08 2.34 -18.90
N ILE A 44 -0.97 2.82 -17.66
CA ILE A 44 -2.13 3.17 -16.82
C ILE A 44 -2.95 4.30 -17.49
N GLU A 45 -2.28 5.36 -17.94
CA GLU A 45 -2.94 6.48 -18.61
C GLU A 45 -3.62 6.05 -19.92
N GLU A 46 -3.02 5.13 -20.67
CA GLU A 46 -3.60 4.58 -21.89
C GLU A 46 -4.87 3.77 -21.62
N VAL A 47 -4.87 2.94 -20.56
CA VAL A 47 -6.06 2.19 -20.14
C VAL A 47 -7.19 3.14 -19.74
N TYR A 48 -6.87 4.22 -19.01
CA TYR A 48 -7.84 5.24 -18.63
C TYR A 48 -8.44 5.94 -19.87
N ALA A 49 -7.58 6.45 -20.77
CA ALA A 49 -8.02 7.12 -22.00
C ALA A 49 -8.91 6.22 -22.89
N ARG A 50 -8.55 4.95 -23.04
CA ARG A 50 -9.35 3.97 -23.80
C ARG A 50 -10.69 3.70 -23.15
N SER A 51 -10.75 3.64 -21.82
CA SER A 51 -11.99 3.45 -21.07
C SER A 51 -12.91 4.66 -21.20
N MET A 52 -12.36 5.87 -21.12
CA MET A 52 -13.10 7.12 -21.37
C MET A 52 -13.63 7.20 -22.81
N THR A 53 -12.85 6.77 -23.79
CA THR A 53 -13.30 6.70 -25.18
C THR A 53 -14.49 5.75 -25.35
N LYS A 54 -14.51 4.61 -24.65
CA LYS A 54 -15.65 3.68 -24.65
C LYS A 54 -16.87 4.31 -23.99
N LEU A 55 -16.69 5.01 -22.87
CA LEU A 55 -17.77 5.71 -22.18
C LEU A 55 -18.41 6.78 -23.07
N ALA A 56 -17.61 7.55 -23.79
CA ALA A 56 -18.12 8.56 -24.72
C ALA A 56 -18.96 7.93 -25.86
N LYS A 57 -18.50 6.80 -26.43
CA LYS A 57 -19.28 6.04 -27.41
C LYS A 57 -20.61 5.55 -26.83
N SER A 58 -20.60 5.10 -25.58
CA SER A 58 -21.84 4.69 -24.89
C SER A 58 -22.81 5.86 -24.71
N ALA A 59 -22.30 7.05 -24.35
CA ALA A 59 -23.13 8.26 -24.25
C ALA A 59 -23.82 8.60 -25.58
N GLY A 60 -23.12 8.41 -26.70
CA GLY A 60 -23.69 8.56 -28.05
C GLY A 60 -24.78 7.54 -28.40
N ASN A 61 -24.86 6.40 -27.70
CA ASN A 61 -25.84 5.35 -27.95
C ASN A 61 -27.10 5.46 -27.08
N PHE A 62 -27.17 6.44 -26.18
CA PHE A 62 -28.36 6.63 -25.35
C PHE A 62 -29.57 7.08 -26.16
N SER A 63 -30.75 6.93 -25.53
CA SER A 63 -32.03 7.25 -26.16
C SER A 63 -32.04 8.67 -26.71
N GLN A 64 -32.29 8.78 -28.01
CA GLN A 64 -32.50 10.06 -28.70
C GLN A 64 -33.95 10.55 -28.55
N LEU A 65 -34.75 9.86 -27.73
CA LEU A 65 -36.12 10.23 -27.41
C LEU A 65 -36.16 11.09 -26.14
N GLY A 66 -36.97 12.13 -26.19
CA GLY A 66 -37.22 13.03 -25.08
C GLY A 66 -36.36 14.30 -25.11
N THR A 67 -36.80 15.30 -24.35
CA THR A 67 -36.23 16.65 -24.28
C THR A 67 -34.75 16.67 -23.86
N PHE A 68 -34.30 15.62 -23.17
CA PHE A 68 -32.94 15.53 -22.63
C PHE A 68 -31.91 15.01 -23.65
N ALA A 69 -32.34 14.47 -24.80
CA ALA A 69 -31.45 13.86 -25.78
C ALA A 69 -30.22 14.72 -26.18
N PRO A 70 -30.34 16.05 -26.41
CA PRO A 70 -29.19 16.90 -26.75
C PRO A 70 -28.12 17.01 -25.65
N VAL A 71 -28.49 16.79 -24.38
CA VAL A 71 -27.54 16.86 -23.25
C VAL A 71 -26.54 15.70 -23.30
N TRP A 72 -26.94 14.53 -23.81
CA TRP A 72 -26.04 13.39 -23.98
C TRP A 72 -24.91 13.68 -24.98
N ASP A 73 -25.13 14.55 -25.96
CA ASP A 73 -24.08 14.98 -26.89
C ASP A 73 -23.02 15.84 -26.18
N VAL A 74 -23.44 16.72 -25.26
CA VAL A 74 -22.51 17.50 -24.41
C VAL A 74 -21.63 16.58 -23.55
N PHE A 75 -22.23 15.57 -22.92
CA PHE A 75 -21.48 14.55 -22.18
C PHE A 75 -20.51 13.78 -23.07
N LYS A 76 -20.94 13.36 -24.26
CA LYS A 76 -20.10 12.64 -25.23
C LYS A 76 -18.89 13.48 -25.62
N THR A 77 -19.09 14.71 -26.12
CA THR A 77 -18.00 15.56 -26.62
C THR A 77 -16.99 15.90 -25.53
N SER A 78 -17.44 16.23 -24.32
CA SER A 78 -16.53 16.49 -23.19
C SER A 78 -15.73 15.25 -22.80
N THR A 79 -16.36 14.09 -22.76
CA THR A 79 -15.70 12.81 -22.46
C THR A 79 -14.67 12.43 -23.53
N GLU A 80 -14.94 12.71 -24.83
CA GLU A 80 -13.98 12.52 -25.93
C GLU A 80 -12.76 13.44 -25.82
N LYS A 81 -12.97 14.70 -25.44
CA LYS A 81 -11.88 15.66 -25.18
C LYS A 81 -11.03 15.23 -23.99
N LEU A 82 -11.67 14.80 -22.90
CA LEU A 82 -10.97 14.29 -21.72
C LEU A 82 -10.14 13.05 -22.04
N ALA A 83 -10.69 12.10 -22.80
CA ALA A 83 -9.93 10.94 -23.29
C ALA A 83 -8.71 11.34 -24.13
N SER A 84 -8.86 12.37 -24.98
CA SER A 84 -7.79 12.91 -25.82
C SER A 84 -6.65 13.53 -24.99
N CYS A 85 -6.96 14.25 -23.91
CA CYS A 85 -5.94 14.80 -23.00
C CYS A 85 -5.04 13.71 -22.41
N HIS A 86 -5.64 12.62 -21.92
CA HIS A 86 -4.88 11.51 -21.35
C HIS A 86 -4.07 10.76 -22.41
N LEU A 87 -4.62 10.57 -23.63
CA LEU A 87 -3.86 9.96 -24.73
C LEU A 87 -2.67 10.82 -25.16
N GLU A 88 -2.79 12.14 -25.07
CA GLU A 88 -1.69 13.05 -25.35
C GLU A 88 -0.58 12.96 -24.28
N LEU A 89 -0.95 12.81 -23.01
CA LEU A 89 0.03 12.53 -21.96
C LEU A 89 0.78 11.22 -22.24
N VAL A 90 0.09 10.16 -22.68
CA VAL A 90 0.75 8.91 -23.09
C VAL A 90 1.82 9.16 -24.16
N ARG A 91 1.54 9.99 -25.18
CA ARG A 91 2.52 10.35 -26.22
C ARG A 91 3.72 11.08 -25.63
N LYS A 92 3.50 12.08 -24.77
CA LYS A 92 4.59 12.81 -24.08
C LYS A 92 5.45 11.86 -23.23
N LEU A 93 4.84 10.95 -22.49
CA LEU A 93 5.56 9.95 -21.70
C LEU A 93 6.35 8.96 -22.57
N GLN A 94 5.82 8.58 -23.74
CA GLN A 94 6.54 7.74 -24.71
C GLN A 94 7.75 8.43 -25.31
N GLU A 95 7.68 9.73 -25.61
CA GLU A 95 8.86 10.50 -26.03
C GLU A 95 9.88 10.60 -24.88
N LEU A 96 9.43 10.84 -23.65
CA LEU A 96 10.33 10.89 -22.50
C LEU A 96 11.04 9.56 -22.26
N ILE A 97 10.36 8.41 -22.46
CA ILE A 97 10.98 7.07 -22.42
C ILE A 97 12.12 6.96 -23.45
N LYS A 98 11.96 7.51 -24.66
CA LYS A 98 13.02 7.51 -25.67
C LYS A 98 14.21 8.37 -25.24
N ASP A 99 13.95 9.52 -24.60
CA ASP A 99 15.00 10.39 -24.07
C ASP A 99 15.80 9.69 -22.97
N VAL A 100 15.13 9.02 -22.03
CA VAL A 100 15.82 8.23 -20.98
C VAL A 100 16.63 7.09 -21.62
N GLN A 101 16.08 6.40 -22.61
CA GLN A 101 16.78 5.30 -23.28
C GLN A 101 18.04 5.77 -24.03
N LYS A 102 17.94 6.92 -24.71
CA LYS A 102 19.10 7.56 -25.35
C LYS A 102 20.17 7.91 -24.31
N TYR A 103 19.76 8.45 -23.16
CA TYR A 103 20.68 8.75 -22.07
C TYR A 103 21.35 7.49 -21.50
N VAL A 104 20.63 6.37 -21.36
CA VAL A 104 21.20 5.08 -20.93
C VAL A 104 22.31 4.61 -21.88
N ASP A 105 22.12 4.78 -23.19
CA ASP A 105 23.11 4.40 -24.21
C ASP A 105 24.34 5.30 -24.16
N ASP A 106 24.15 6.61 -23.98
CA ASP A 106 25.24 7.57 -23.83
C ASP A 106 26.02 7.36 -22.53
N GLN A 107 25.32 7.06 -21.43
CA GLN A 107 25.92 6.68 -20.16
C GLN A 107 26.77 5.40 -20.32
N ALA A 108 26.32 4.42 -21.11
CA ALA A 108 27.10 3.21 -21.40
C ALA A 108 28.42 3.52 -22.12
N LYS A 109 28.41 4.44 -23.08
CA LYS A 109 29.62 4.90 -23.78
C LYS A 109 30.59 5.60 -22.82
N VAL A 110 30.08 6.50 -21.97
CA VAL A 110 30.88 7.21 -20.95
C VAL A 110 31.49 6.23 -19.96
N HIS A 111 30.74 5.23 -19.49
CA HIS A 111 31.25 4.23 -18.55
C HIS A 111 32.33 3.35 -19.17
N LYS A 112 32.18 2.95 -20.44
CA LYS A 112 33.20 2.20 -21.17
C LYS A 112 34.51 3.00 -21.28
N LYS A 113 34.42 4.26 -21.71
CA LYS A 113 35.57 5.17 -21.81
C LYS A 113 36.24 5.39 -20.45
N THR A 114 35.43 5.64 -19.42
CA THR A 114 35.94 5.88 -18.05
C THR A 114 36.73 4.67 -17.54
N LYS A 115 36.25 3.44 -17.79
CA LYS A 115 36.95 2.20 -17.38
C LYS A 115 38.39 2.14 -17.93
N GLU A 116 38.58 2.53 -19.19
CA GLU A 116 39.90 2.55 -19.83
C GLU A 116 40.79 3.64 -19.21
N GLU A 117 40.23 4.83 -18.99
CA GLU A 117 40.96 5.98 -18.44
C GLU A 117 41.38 5.79 -16.97
N VAL A 118 40.63 5.03 -16.18
CA VAL A 118 40.93 4.78 -14.75
C VAL A 118 41.71 3.48 -14.50
N ALA A 119 42.08 2.75 -15.56
CA ALA A 119 42.80 1.48 -15.45
C ALA A 119 44.18 1.64 -14.77
N SER A 120 44.87 2.77 -14.99
CA SER A 120 46.15 3.07 -14.36
C SER A 120 46.04 3.33 -12.85
N THR A 121 44.90 3.88 -12.40
CA THR A 121 44.57 4.06 -10.98
C THR A 121 44.30 2.72 -10.32
N ASN A 122 43.56 1.82 -10.98
CA ASN A 122 43.35 0.46 -10.49
C ASN A 122 44.69 -0.29 -10.32
N GLY A 123 45.62 -0.14 -11.27
CA GLY A 123 46.98 -0.69 -11.13
C GLY A 123 47.74 -0.15 -9.92
N ALA A 124 47.61 1.15 -9.61
CA ALA A 124 48.21 1.76 -8.44
C ALA A 124 47.57 1.23 -7.13
N VAL A 125 46.25 1.02 -7.09
CA VAL A 125 45.51 0.42 -5.97
C VAL A 125 46.03 -1.00 -5.68
N GLN A 126 46.17 -1.84 -6.71
CA GLN A 126 46.71 -3.20 -6.56
C GLN A 126 48.17 -3.19 -6.07
N THR A 127 48.96 -2.22 -6.55
CA THR A 127 50.36 -2.07 -6.17
C THR A 127 50.53 -1.68 -4.70
N ILE A 128 49.77 -0.69 -4.20
CA ILE A 128 49.82 -0.30 -2.78
C ILE A 128 49.29 -1.40 -1.86
N GLN A 129 48.24 -2.12 -2.26
CA GLN A 129 47.71 -3.26 -1.50
C GLN A 129 48.74 -4.39 -1.39
N THR A 130 49.32 -4.81 -2.52
CA THR A 130 50.32 -5.89 -2.55
C THR A 130 51.59 -5.51 -1.78
N THR A 131 52.05 -4.27 -1.97
CA THR A 131 53.25 -3.76 -1.27
C THR A 131 53.00 -3.61 0.23
N GLY A 132 51.81 -3.20 0.64
CA GLY A 132 51.41 -3.11 2.06
C GLY A 132 51.44 -4.46 2.77
N VAL A 133 50.91 -5.51 2.13
CA VAL A 133 50.97 -6.90 2.66
C VAL A 133 52.41 -7.39 2.76
N ALA A 134 53.22 -7.16 1.72
CA ALA A 134 54.63 -7.55 1.72
C ALA A 134 55.44 -6.81 2.81
N LEU A 135 55.16 -5.52 3.01
CA LEU A 135 55.77 -4.69 4.05
C LEU A 135 55.44 -5.23 5.45
N GLN A 136 54.18 -5.55 5.71
CA GLN A 136 53.74 -6.10 6.99
C GLN A 136 54.41 -7.44 7.30
N LYS A 137 54.48 -8.35 6.31
CA LYS A 137 55.18 -9.63 6.44
C LYS A 137 56.69 -9.45 6.71
N SER A 138 57.32 -8.48 6.05
CA SER A 138 58.74 -8.17 6.28
C SER A 138 58.98 -7.60 7.68
N LYS A 139 58.08 -6.75 8.17
CA LYS A 139 58.12 -6.19 9.54
C LYS A 139 58.04 -7.27 10.61
N GLU A 140 57.13 -8.23 10.45
CA GLU A 140 57.00 -9.38 11.36
C GLU A 140 58.27 -10.25 11.34
N ASN A 141 58.84 -10.51 10.16
CA ASN A 141 60.09 -11.25 10.05
C ASN A 141 61.28 -10.49 10.69
N TYR A 142 61.38 -9.18 10.48
CA TYR A 142 62.38 -8.34 11.13
C TYR A 142 62.28 -8.40 12.66
N ASN A 143 61.07 -8.25 13.21
CA ASN A 143 60.82 -8.34 14.65
C ASN A 143 61.21 -9.73 15.19
N ALA A 144 60.81 -10.80 14.49
CA ALA A 144 61.13 -12.18 14.90
C ALA A 144 62.65 -12.45 14.92
N LYS A 145 63.40 -11.98 13.91
CA LYS A 145 64.87 -12.14 13.88
C LYS A 145 65.58 -11.29 14.92
N THR A 146 65.05 -10.12 15.25
CA THR A 146 65.60 -9.24 16.29
C THR A 146 65.41 -9.85 17.68
N VAL A 147 64.22 -10.39 17.97
CA VAL A 147 63.92 -11.08 19.24
C VAL A 147 64.76 -12.34 19.40
N ASP A 148 64.92 -13.15 18.36
CA ASP A 148 65.74 -14.38 18.41
C ASP A 148 67.23 -14.06 18.66
N GLN A 149 67.75 -12.98 18.07
CA GLN A 149 69.11 -12.51 18.34
C GLN A 149 69.28 -12.07 19.80
N GLU A 150 68.33 -11.33 20.37
CA GLU A 150 68.37 -10.94 21.78
C GLU A 150 68.26 -12.12 22.74
N ARG A 151 67.41 -13.11 22.40
CA ARG A 151 67.22 -14.32 23.19
C ARG A 151 68.53 -15.12 23.30
N LEU A 152 69.19 -15.38 22.16
CA LEU A 152 70.48 -16.08 22.13
C LEU A 152 71.57 -15.32 22.92
N ARG A 153 71.51 -13.98 22.94
CA ARG A 153 72.42 -13.15 23.72
C ARG A 153 72.17 -13.24 25.24
N LYS A 154 70.91 -13.40 25.66
CA LYS A 154 70.52 -13.53 27.09
C LYS A 154 70.71 -14.94 27.64
N GLU A 155 70.56 -15.97 26.82
CA GLU A 155 70.72 -17.39 27.20
C GLU A 155 72.18 -17.86 27.26
N GLY A 156 73.16 -17.00 26.95
CA GLY A 156 74.58 -17.34 27.02
C GLY A 156 75.08 -18.24 25.88
N ALA A 157 74.45 -18.17 24.69
CA ALA A 157 74.89 -18.90 23.50
C ALA A 157 76.31 -18.51 23.06
N THR A 158 76.96 -19.35 22.24
CA THR A 158 78.34 -19.07 21.81
C THR A 158 78.40 -17.80 20.93
N GLN A 159 79.51 -17.06 21.01
CA GLN A 159 79.69 -15.82 20.23
C GLN A 159 79.43 -16.02 18.73
N ARG A 160 79.87 -17.17 18.19
CA ARG A 160 79.65 -17.55 16.79
C ARG A 160 78.16 -17.71 16.41
N GLU A 161 77.33 -18.17 17.34
CA GLU A 161 75.88 -18.33 17.14
C GLU A 161 75.14 -16.99 17.21
N VAL A 162 75.54 -16.12 18.13
CA VAL A 162 75.02 -14.75 18.26
C VAL A 162 75.36 -13.93 17.01
N ASP A 163 76.60 -14.01 16.51
CA ASP A 163 77.02 -13.33 15.28
C ASP A 163 76.25 -13.83 14.05
N LYS A 164 76.02 -15.15 13.95
CA LYS A 164 75.20 -15.76 12.89
C LYS A 164 73.74 -15.29 12.92
N ALA A 165 73.15 -15.14 14.10
CA ALA A 165 71.81 -14.57 14.27
C ALA A 165 71.78 -13.07 13.92
N GLY A 166 72.83 -12.33 14.28
CA GLY A 166 73.00 -10.91 13.93
C GLY A 166 73.06 -10.66 12.42
N VAL A 167 73.73 -11.51 11.65
CA VAL A 167 73.73 -11.43 10.18
C VAL A 167 72.31 -11.62 9.61
N LYS A 168 71.52 -12.54 10.17
CA LYS A 168 70.12 -12.76 9.75
C LYS A 168 69.22 -11.58 10.09
N ALA A 169 69.38 -10.98 11.28
CA ALA A 169 68.64 -9.79 11.68
C ALA A 169 69.00 -8.58 10.81
N LYS A 170 70.28 -8.38 10.48
CA LYS A 170 70.74 -7.31 9.57
C LYS A 170 70.14 -7.48 8.17
N LYS A 171 70.16 -8.69 7.61
CA LYS A 171 69.52 -8.99 6.31
C LYS A 171 68.01 -8.73 6.32
N ALA A 172 67.32 -9.09 7.41
CA ALA A 172 65.89 -8.80 7.57
C ALA A 172 65.62 -7.29 7.69
N THR A 173 66.53 -6.53 8.32
CA THR A 173 66.46 -5.06 8.44
C THR A 173 66.59 -4.38 7.08
N GLU A 174 67.57 -4.78 6.27
CA GLU A 174 67.78 -4.25 4.92
C GLU A 174 66.59 -4.55 4.00
N ALA A 175 66.04 -5.78 4.08
CA ALA A 175 64.83 -6.16 3.34
C ALA A 175 63.58 -5.37 3.79
N TYR A 176 63.43 -5.08 5.08
CA TYR A 176 62.35 -4.23 5.58
C TYR A 176 62.50 -2.79 5.12
N LYS A 177 63.70 -2.18 5.23
CA LYS A 177 63.96 -0.81 4.76
C LYS A 177 63.66 -0.64 3.27
N GLY A 178 64.10 -1.57 2.43
CA GLY A 178 63.80 -1.51 0.99
C GLY A 178 62.29 -1.58 0.68
N LEU A 179 61.52 -2.33 1.47
CA LEU A 179 60.06 -2.36 1.33
C LEU A 179 59.38 -1.09 1.86
N VAL A 180 59.93 -0.43 2.88
CA VAL A 180 59.43 0.87 3.37
C VAL A 180 59.56 1.93 2.27
N GLU A 181 60.71 2.00 1.60
CA GLU A 181 60.93 2.93 0.47
C GLU A 181 60.00 2.61 -0.70
N LYS A 182 59.87 1.33 -1.06
CA LYS A 182 58.94 0.88 -2.11
C LYS A 182 57.47 1.23 -1.79
N TYR A 183 57.06 1.08 -0.53
CA TYR A 183 55.72 1.44 -0.08
C TYR A 183 55.50 2.95 -0.12
N ALA A 184 56.49 3.77 0.25
CA ALA A 184 56.40 5.22 0.17
C ALA A 184 56.16 5.70 -1.28
N THR A 185 56.89 5.14 -2.25
CA THR A 185 56.68 5.42 -3.67
C THR A 185 55.29 4.98 -4.15
N ALA A 186 54.88 3.74 -3.83
CA ALA A 186 53.56 3.23 -4.21
C ALA A 186 52.41 4.06 -3.58
N LYS A 187 52.60 4.52 -2.34
CA LYS A 187 51.65 5.40 -1.64
C LYS A 187 51.53 6.75 -2.34
N SER A 188 52.64 7.40 -2.68
CA SER A 188 52.61 8.70 -3.37
C SER A 188 51.93 8.59 -4.74
N GLU A 189 52.20 7.54 -5.50
CA GLU A 189 51.58 7.31 -6.81
C GLU A 189 50.07 7.04 -6.68
N PHE A 190 49.68 6.24 -5.67
CA PHE A 190 48.28 5.97 -5.37
C PHE A 190 47.53 7.24 -4.97
N GLU A 191 48.04 8.04 -4.03
CA GLU A 191 47.36 9.25 -3.54
C GLU A 191 47.14 10.25 -4.68
N GLN A 192 48.12 10.44 -5.56
CA GLN A 192 47.99 11.30 -6.73
C GLN A 192 46.89 10.81 -7.68
N LYS A 193 46.98 9.57 -8.16
CA LYS A 193 46.04 9.01 -9.14
C LYS A 193 44.62 8.87 -8.57
N MET A 194 44.52 8.51 -7.29
CA MET A 194 43.24 8.34 -6.61
C MET A 194 42.51 9.67 -6.43
N ALA A 195 43.22 10.77 -6.13
CA ALA A 195 42.61 12.09 -6.01
C ALA A 195 41.98 12.56 -7.34
N GLU A 196 42.69 12.40 -8.45
CA GLU A 196 42.20 12.75 -9.79
C GLU A 196 41.00 11.87 -10.20
N THR A 197 41.10 10.57 -9.93
CA THR A 197 40.06 9.59 -10.27
C THR A 197 38.80 9.78 -9.42
N ALA A 198 38.94 10.07 -8.13
CA ALA A 198 37.80 10.35 -7.26
C ALA A 198 37.04 11.61 -7.73
N GLN A 199 37.77 12.67 -8.10
CA GLN A 199 37.13 13.86 -8.68
C GLN A 199 36.43 13.55 -10.00
N LYS A 200 37.01 12.68 -10.84
CA LYS A 200 36.38 12.23 -12.07
C LYS A 200 35.07 11.48 -11.82
N PHE A 201 35.05 10.53 -10.90
CA PHE A 201 33.82 9.84 -10.51
C PHE A 201 32.78 10.79 -9.93
N GLN A 202 33.19 11.76 -9.12
CA GLN A 202 32.29 12.79 -8.62
C GLN A 202 31.67 13.60 -9.76
N ASN A 203 32.46 14.05 -10.74
CA ASN A 203 31.93 14.81 -11.88
C ASN A 203 30.93 13.99 -12.73
N ILE A 204 31.20 12.69 -12.90
CA ILE A 204 30.29 11.77 -13.61
C ILE A 204 28.98 11.65 -12.83
N GLU A 205 29.05 11.47 -11.52
CA GLU A 205 27.87 11.34 -10.66
C GLU A 205 27.05 12.63 -10.59
N GLU A 206 27.70 13.79 -10.46
CA GLU A 206 27.03 15.08 -10.48
C GLU A 206 26.30 15.31 -11.82
N SER A 207 26.97 15.01 -12.95
CA SER A 207 26.36 15.07 -14.27
C SER A 207 25.17 14.10 -14.41
N HIS A 208 25.30 12.89 -13.85
CA HIS A 208 24.23 11.90 -13.83
C HIS A 208 23.00 12.39 -13.07
N ILE A 209 23.19 12.87 -11.84
CA ILE A 209 22.10 13.36 -11.00
C ILE A 209 21.41 14.56 -11.64
N VAL A 210 22.17 15.50 -12.22
CA VAL A 210 21.59 16.67 -12.91
C VAL A 210 20.71 16.23 -14.08
N HIS A 211 21.23 15.36 -14.95
CA HIS A 211 20.47 14.91 -16.12
C HIS A 211 19.20 14.13 -15.74
N MET A 212 19.29 13.25 -14.74
CA MET A 212 18.14 12.53 -14.22
C MET A 212 17.08 13.48 -13.64
N LYS A 213 17.50 14.56 -12.96
CA LYS A 213 16.57 15.58 -12.47
C LYS A 213 15.89 16.35 -13.60
N ASP A 214 16.60 16.65 -14.68
CA ASP A 214 16.03 17.34 -15.86
C ASP A 214 14.94 16.49 -16.54
N ILE A 215 15.15 15.17 -16.63
CA ILE A 215 14.15 14.20 -17.11
C ILE A 215 12.92 14.20 -16.19
N ILE A 216 13.12 14.15 -14.86
CA ILE A 216 12.02 14.17 -13.89
C ILE A 216 11.26 15.50 -13.95
N GLN A 217 11.94 16.62 -14.19
CA GLN A 217 11.29 17.91 -14.37
C GLN A 217 10.45 17.93 -15.65
N SER A 218 10.94 17.36 -16.75
CA SER A 218 10.20 17.23 -18.01
C SER A 218 8.97 16.32 -17.86
N TYR A 219 9.09 15.25 -17.07
CA TYR A 219 7.95 14.42 -16.66
C TYR A 219 6.90 15.22 -15.90
N ALA A 220 7.32 15.96 -14.86
CA ALA A 220 6.42 16.75 -14.04
C ALA A 220 5.69 17.81 -14.87
N GLN A 221 6.42 18.50 -15.76
CA GLN A 221 5.85 19.46 -16.70
C GLN A 221 4.82 18.83 -17.63
N SER A 222 5.12 17.65 -18.20
CA SER A 222 4.16 16.96 -19.07
C SER A 222 2.85 16.62 -18.35
N VAL A 223 2.94 16.20 -17.09
CA VAL A 223 1.76 15.90 -16.26
C VAL A 223 0.99 17.18 -15.92
N ASP A 224 1.69 18.25 -15.52
CA ASP A 224 1.09 19.54 -15.16
C ASP A 224 0.35 20.18 -16.33
N GLU A 225 0.98 20.25 -17.50
CA GLU A 225 0.36 20.76 -18.74
C GLU A 225 -0.91 19.99 -19.10
N THR A 226 -0.91 18.65 -18.98
CA THR A 226 -2.12 17.85 -19.22
C THR A 226 -3.17 18.12 -18.15
N HIS A 227 -2.79 18.31 -16.88
CA HIS A 227 -3.74 18.62 -15.82
C HIS A 227 -4.46 19.95 -16.05
N VAL A 228 -3.74 20.97 -16.53
CA VAL A 228 -4.33 22.25 -16.94
C VAL A 228 -5.34 22.05 -18.07
N GLN A 229 -5.00 21.29 -19.11
CA GLN A 229 -5.93 20.97 -20.22
C GLN A 229 -7.19 20.23 -19.75
N ILE A 230 -7.06 19.30 -18.80
CA ILE A 230 -8.21 18.61 -18.18
C ILE A 230 -9.13 19.64 -17.48
N GLY A 231 -8.56 20.60 -16.75
CA GLY A 231 -9.30 21.70 -16.14
C GLY A 231 -10.05 22.57 -17.17
N GLU A 232 -9.43 22.85 -18.31
CA GLU A 232 -10.07 23.57 -19.42
C GLU A 232 -11.28 22.78 -19.99
N VAL A 233 -11.14 21.46 -20.19
CA VAL A 233 -12.25 20.60 -20.64
C VAL A 233 -13.40 20.59 -19.65
N HIS A 234 -13.12 20.57 -18.34
CA HIS A 234 -14.16 20.66 -17.31
C HIS A 234 -14.87 22.02 -17.32
N THR A 235 -14.13 23.11 -17.47
CA THR A 235 -14.70 24.46 -17.56
C THR A 235 -15.58 24.59 -18.80
N GLU A 236 -15.11 24.08 -19.95
CA GLU A 236 -15.88 24.06 -21.20
C GLU A 236 -17.18 23.24 -21.06
N PHE A 237 -17.13 22.09 -20.37
CA PHE A 237 -18.31 21.27 -20.10
C PHE A 237 -19.38 22.03 -19.32
N LEU A 238 -18.99 22.73 -18.25
CA LEU A 238 -19.93 23.53 -17.45
C LEU A 238 -20.58 24.64 -18.30
N GLY A 239 -19.79 25.34 -19.11
CA GLY A 239 -20.31 26.34 -20.05
C GLY A 239 -21.27 25.75 -21.09
N ASN A 240 -20.95 24.59 -21.65
CA ASN A 240 -21.82 23.90 -22.61
C ASN A 240 -23.13 23.42 -21.97
N MET A 241 -23.10 23.01 -20.70
CA MET A 241 -24.29 22.65 -19.93
C MET A 241 -25.17 23.86 -19.64
N GLU A 242 -24.58 25.01 -19.31
CA GLU A 242 -25.32 26.26 -19.11
C GLU A 242 -25.98 26.76 -20.41
N ASN A 243 -25.26 26.67 -21.53
CA ASN A 243 -25.78 27.00 -22.86
C ASN A 243 -26.90 26.05 -23.32
N THR A 244 -26.94 24.83 -22.80
CA THR A 244 -28.01 23.85 -23.06
C THR A 244 -29.16 24.07 -22.07
N SER A 245 -29.69 25.29 -22.07
CA SER A 245 -30.74 25.72 -21.12
C SER A 245 -32.05 24.97 -21.33
N VAL A 246 -32.89 24.92 -20.29
CA VAL A 246 -34.24 24.32 -20.34
C VAL A 246 -35.06 24.93 -21.48
N GLU A 247 -35.01 26.26 -21.64
CA GLU A 247 -35.71 26.98 -22.69
C GLU A 247 -35.26 26.53 -24.09
N SER A 248 -33.94 26.41 -24.30
CA SER A 248 -33.37 25.95 -25.57
C SER A 248 -33.79 24.51 -25.91
N LEU A 249 -33.87 23.63 -24.91
CA LEU A 249 -34.26 22.23 -25.08
C LEU A 249 -35.75 22.10 -25.39
N ILE A 250 -36.60 22.85 -24.70
CA ILE A 250 -38.05 22.88 -24.94
C ILE A 250 -38.36 23.46 -26.32
N LEU A 251 -37.66 24.52 -26.73
CA LEU A 251 -37.78 25.08 -28.07
C LEU A 251 -37.40 24.05 -29.14
N LYS A 252 -36.25 23.38 -29.00
CA LYS A 252 -35.81 22.30 -29.91
C LYS A 252 -36.82 21.15 -29.98
N LEU A 253 -37.46 20.80 -28.86
CA LEU A 253 -38.52 19.79 -28.85
C LEU A 253 -39.75 20.27 -29.64
N ALA A 254 -40.23 21.48 -29.37
CA ALA A 254 -41.40 22.04 -30.04
C ALA A 254 -41.18 22.20 -31.56
N GLU A 255 -39.96 22.56 -31.98
CA GLU A 255 -39.58 22.66 -33.39
C GLU A 255 -39.49 21.29 -34.06
N SER A 256 -38.93 20.28 -33.38
CA SER A 256 -38.68 18.95 -33.97
C SER A 256 -39.90 18.02 -33.93
N LYS A 257 -40.80 18.19 -32.96
CA LYS A 257 -41.95 17.30 -32.70
C LYS A 257 -43.31 18.02 -32.70
N GLY A 258 -43.35 19.31 -33.02
CA GLY A 258 -44.61 20.07 -33.10
C GLY A 258 -45.55 19.52 -34.17
N THR A 259 -46.82 19.37 -33.84
CA THR A 259 -47.86 18.81 -34.73
C THR A 259 -48.58 19.86 -35.58
N GLY A 260 -48.23 21.13 -35.40
CA GLY A 260 -48.84 22.26 -36.09
C GLY A 260 -48.88 23.50 -35.21
N LYS A 261 -48.78 24.69 -35.82
CA LYS A 261 -48.95 25.97 -35.12
C LYS A 261 -50.40 26.49 -35.21
N GLU A 262 -51.20 25.89 -36.08
CA GLU A 262 -52.59 26.28 -36.30
C GLU A 262 -53.48 25.72 -35.20
N ARG A 263 -54.31 26.59 -34.62
CA ARG A 263 -55.32 26.19 -33.65
C ARG A 263 -56.55 25.67 -34.39
N PRO A 264 -57.29 24.69 -33.84
CA PRO A 264 -58.55 24.24 -34.42
C PRO A 264 -59.48 25.44 -34.66
N VAL A 265 -60.03 25.55 -35.86
CA VAL A 265 -60.92 26.65 -36.25
C VAL A 265 -62.30 26.45 -35.59
N TRP A 266 -62.92 27.54 -35.15
CA TRP A 266 -64.31 27.52 -34.68
C TRP A 266 -65.26 27.13 -35.82
N LEU A 267 -65.96 26.01 -35.67
CA LEU A 267 -67.02 25.60 -36.59
C LEU A 267 -68.22 26.55 -36.44
N CYS A 268 -68.44 27.39 -37.45
CA CYS A 268 -69.70 28.14 -37.59
C CYS A 268 -70.74 27.22 -38.23
N VAL A 269 -71.79 26.85 -37.49
CA VAL A 269 -72.93 26.12 -38.05
C VAL A 269 -73.71 27.08 -38.94
N MET A 270 -73.43 27.06 -40.25
CA MET A 270 -74.31 27.72 -41.22
C MET A 270 -75.61 26.92 -41.36
N PHE A 271 -76.65 27.34 -40.65
CA PHE A 271 -78.02 26.98 -41.02
C PHE A 271 -78.36 27.67 -42.34
N CYS A 272 -78.29 26.93 -43.45
CA CYS A 272 -79.00 27.32 -44.67
C CYS A 272 -80.49 27.01 -44.48
N SER A 273 -81.26 28.05 -44.18
CA SER A 273 -82.72 28.03 -44.27
C SER A 273 -83.15 27.90 -45.73
N ASN A 274 -83.86 26.82 -46.09
CA ASN A 274 -85.20 26.92 -46.68
C ASN A 274 -85.82 25.54 -46.99
N SER A 275 -86.92 25.27 -46.27
CA SER A 275 -88.19 24.75 -46.79
C SER A 275 -88.17 23.52 -47.69
N PHE A 276 -88.55 22.35 -47.17
CA PHE A 276 -89.77 21.66 -47.62
C PHE A 276 -90.23 20.60 -46.59
N TYR A 277 -91.51 20.70 -46.25
CA TYR A 277 -92.36 19.82 -45.45
C TYR A 277 -92.00 18.32 -45.45
N SER A 278 -91.93 17.70 -44.26
CA SER A 278 -92.85 16.60 -43.89
C SER A 278 -92.74 16.27 -42.40
N SER A 279 -93.89 16.34 -41.73
CA SER A 279 -94.13 16.04 -40.32
C SER A 279 -93.96 14.56 -39.97
N SER A 280 -93.48 14.27 -38.76
CA SER A 280 -94.20 13.33 -37.89
C SER A 280 -93.79 13.53 -36.43
N ASP A 281 -94.80 13.73 -35.60
CA ASP A 281 -94.76 13.89 -34.14
C ASP A 281 -94.07 12.74 -33.41
N SER A 282 -93.30 13.11 -32.39
CA SER A 282 -93.35 12.45 -31.08
C SER A 282 -92.72 13.38 -30.05
N GLU A 283 -93.59 13.99 -29.24
CA GLU A 283 -93.27 14.66 -27.98
C GLU A 283 -92.66 13.66 -26.99
N ASP A 284 -91.56 14.01 -26.32
CA ASP A 284 -91.51 14.05 -24.85
C ASP A 284 -90.15 14.53 -24.32
N GLU A 285 -90.28 15.26 -23.21
CA GLU A 285 -89.38 16.16 -22.49
C GLU A 285 -88.09 15.56 -21.88
N ASP A 286 -87.11 16.47 -21.78
CA ASP A 286 -86.17 16.72 -20.68
C ASP A 286 -84.89 15.89 -20.38
N GLU A 287 -83.83 16.71 -20.23
CA GLU A 287 -82.55 16.58 -19.51
C GLU A 287 -81.28 15.91 -20.11
N PRO A 288 -80.08 16.50 -19.83
CA PRO A 288 -78.88 16.33 -20.63
C PRO A 288 -78.13 15.02 -20.33
N ARG A 289 -77.53 14.44 -21.37
CA ARG A 289 -76.69 13.23 -21.27
C ARG A 289 -75.47 13.47 -20.39
N LYS A 290 -75.55 13.00 -19.15
CA LYS A 290 -74.42 12.80 -18.23
C LYS A 290 -73.52 11.70 -18.80
N PHE A 291 -72.28 12.02 -19.17
CA PHE A 291 -71.30 10.99 -19.55
C PHE A 291 -70.98 10.11 -18.34
N ARG A 292 -71.30 8.81 -18.45
CA ARG A 292 -70.93 7.78 -17.46
C ARG A 292 -69.50 7.33 -17.76
N VAL A 293 -68.52 7.83 -17.01
CA VAL A 293 -67.18 7.21 -16.95
C VAL A 293 -67.23 6.10 -15.93
N GLU A 294 -67.24 4.84 -16.40
CA GLU A 294 -67.17 3.65 -15.57
C GLU A 294 -65.70 3.22 -15.45
N ILE A 295 -65.04 3.56 -14.35
CA ILE A 295 -63.73 2.98 -14.01
C ILE A 295 -64.00 1.61 -13.39
N LYS A 296 -63.73 0.54 -14.15
CA LYS A 296 -63.72 -0.82 -13.60
C LYS A 296 -62.52 -0.99 -12.66
N PRO A 297 -62.69 -1.41 -11.40
CA PRO A 297 -61.58 -1.81 -10.57
C PRO A 297 -60.97 -3.10 -11.13
N VAL A 298 -59.64 -3.12 -11.28
CA VAL A 298 -58.90 -4.35 -11.61
C VAL A 298 -58.88 -5.23 -10.37
N ALA A 299 -59.59 -6.35 -10.42
CA ALA A 299 -59.49 -7.45 -9.46
C ALA A 299 -58.57 -8.55 -10.02
N PRO A 300 -57.89 -9.31 -9.14
CA PRO A 300 -56.68 -10.07 -9.46
C PRO A 300 -57.02 -11.39 -10.16
N ASN A 301 -56.27 -11.75 -11.20
CA ASN A 301 -56.44 -13.05 -11.85
C ASN A 301 -55.31 -14.00 -11.48
N ASN A 302 -55.74 -15.15 -10.96
CA ASN A 302 -54.95 -16.30 -10.55
C ASN A 302 -54.96 -17.30 -11.71
N GLY A 303 -53.81 -17.90 -12.07
CA GLY A 303 -53.77 -19.16 -12.82
C GLY A 303 -53.10 -19.17 -14.20
N THR A 304 -51.78 -19.40 -14.19
CA THR A 304 -51.06 -20.47 -14.92
C THR A 304 -51.39 -20.84 -16.38
N HIS A 305 -50.43 -20.51 -17.25
CA HIS A 305 -49.55 -21.41 -18.04
C HIS A 305 -49.60 -21.40 -19.58
N GLN A 306 -48.37 -21.26 -20.11
CA GLN A 306 -47.81 -21.66 -21.42
C GLN A 306 -47.89 -20.68 -22.60
N SER A 307 -46.78 -19.96 -22.82
CA SER A 307 -46.07 -20.06 -24.10
C SER A 307 -44.58 -19.79 -23.92
N ARG A 308 -43.81 -20.63 -24.61
CA ARG A 308 -42.37 -20.83 -24.58
C ARG A 308 -41.78 -19.99 -25.71
N ALA A 309 -40.97 -18.99 -25.37
CA ALA A 309 -40.00 -18.40 -26.28
C ALA A 309 -38.60 -18.79 -25.77
N THR A 310 -37.82 -19.34 -26.69
CA THR A 310 -36.68 -20.23 -26.45
C THR A 310 -35.39 -19.46 -26.17
N ILE A 311 -34.53 -20.06 -25.36
CA ILE A 311 -33.23 -19.57 -24.86
C ILE A 311 -32.17 -19.33 -25.97
N ASP A 312 -32.50 -19.54 -27.25
CA ASP A 312 -31.54 -19.46 -28.35
C ASP A 312 -31.39 -18.06 -28.97
N GLU A 313 -32.22 -17.06 -28.61
CA GLU A 313 -32.00 -15.65 -29.02
C GLU A 313 -31.14 -14.84 -28.02
N LEU A 314 -30.98 -15.32 -26.78
CA LEU A 314 -30.13 -14.69 -25.75
C LEU A 314 -28.67 -15.17 -25.80
N LYS A 315 -28.38 -16.23 -26.58
CA LYS A 315 -27.01 -16.73 -26.83
C LYS A 315 -26.26 -15.99 -27.94
N ALA A 316 -26.89 -15.07 -28.67
CA ALA A 316 -26.24 -14.33 -29.76
C ALA A 316 -25.52 -13.04 -29.32
N SER A 317 -25.56 -12.66 -28.04
CA SER A 317 -25.01 -11.36 -27.57
C SER A 317 -23.92 -11.43 -26.50
N ILE A 318 -23.50 -12.62 -26.07
CA ILE A 318 -22.43 -12.77 -25.06
C ILE A 318 -21.45 -13.86 -25.51
N GLY A 319 -20.57 -13.50 -26.43
CA GLY A 319 -19.50 -14.38 -26.90
C GLY A 319 -18.49 -13.63 -27.74
N ASN A 320 -17.48 -13.02 -27.09
CA ASN A 320 -16.07 -12.98 -27.50
C ASN A 320 -15.31 -11.86 -26.78
N ILE A 321 -14.81 -12.13 -25.57
CA ILE A 321 -13.55 -11.56 -25.11
C ILE A 321 -12.75 -12.69 -24.43
N SER A 322 -11.75 -13.17 -25.15
CA SER A 322 -10.67 -14.01 -24.63
C SER A 322 -9.64 -13.12 -23.93
N LEU A 323 -9.18 -13.53 -22.74
CA LEU A 323 -7.94 -13.04 -22.15
C LEU A 323 -7.02 -14.24 -21.88
N SER A 324 -5.82 -14.11 -22.43
CA SER A 324 -4.65 -14.99 -22.41
C SER A 324 -4.10 -15.27 -20.99
N PRO A 325 -3.32 -16.36 -20.81
CA PRO A 325 -2.94 -16.87 -19.49
C PRO A 325 -1.84 -16.05 -18.80
N PRO A 326 -1.81 -15.98 -17.46
CA PRO A 326 -0.68 -15.42 -16.74
C PRO A 326 0.54 -16.35 -16.81
N THR A 327 1.66 -15.72 -17.13
CA THR A 327 2.99 -16.28 -17.28
C THR A 327 3.55 -16.73 -15.93
N THR A 328 4.29 -17.83 -16.00
CA THR A 328 5.00 -18.54 -14.93
C THR A 328 5.82 -17.60 -14.02
N VAL A 329 5.48 -17.54 -12.73
CA VAL A 329 6.40 -17.00 -11.72
C VAL A 329 7.45 -18.05 -11.42
N ARG A 330 8.68 -17.73 -11.81
CA ARG A 330 9.89 -18.51 -11.53
C ARG A 330 10.18 -18.51 -10.04
N GLN A 331 10.36 -19.72 -9.56
CA GLN A 331 10.93 -20.15 -8.29
C GLN A 331 12.25 -19.43 -7.99
N PHE A 332 12.33 -18.77 -6.82
CA PHE A 332 13.61 -18.44 -6.19
C PHE A 332 13.69 -19.11 -4.81
N CYS A 333 14.85 -19.72 -4.60
CA CYS A 333 15.25 -20.64 -3.56
C CYS A 333 15.21 -20.01 -2.15
N ILE A 334 14.53 -20.67 -1.21
CA ILE A 334 14.64 -20.38 0.24
C ILE A 334 15.81 -21.20 0.77
N ILE A 335 16.85 -20.51 1.25
CA ILE A 335 17.90 -21.13 2.07
C ILE A 335 17.31 -21.33 3.48
N THR A 336 17.15 -22.59 3.86
CA THR A 336 16.77 -23.06 5.19
C THR A 336 17.80 -22.62 6.23
N VAL A 337 17.39 -21.95 7.30
CA VAL A 337 18.20 -21.84 8.53
C VAL A 337 17.49 -22.61 9.63
N HIS A 338 18.18 -23.66 10.11
CA HIS A 338 17.73 -24.59 11.13
C HIS A 338 17.44 -23.91 12.47
N SER A 339 16.33 -24.34 13.08
CA SER A 339 15.92 -24.10 14.47
C SER A 339 16.95 -24.61 15.47
N PHE A 340 17.25 -23.82 16.50
CA PHE A 340 17.83 -24.31 17.75
C PHE A 340 16.76 -24.24 18.84
N ASP A 341 16.44 -25.41 19.36
CA ASP A 341 15.45 -25.70 20.39
C ASP A 341 16.13 -25.61 21.78
N LEU A 342 15.50 -24.99 22.77
CA LEU A 342 15.91 -25.12 24.16
C LEU A 342 14.66 -25.14 25.06
N SER A 343 14.27 -26.35 25.43
CA SER A 343 13.32 -26.62 26.49
C SER A 343 13.99 -26.43 27.84
N LEU A 344 13.30 -25.78 28.79
CA LEU A 344 13.59 -25.97 30.20
C LEU A 344 12.29 -25.99 31.00
N SER A 345 12.10 -27.10 31.69
CA SER A 345 11.06 -27.40 32.66
C SER A 345 11.32 -26.64 33.97
N LEU A 346 10.25 -26.10 34.58
CA LEU A 346 10.26 -25.84 36.02
C LEU A 346 8.88 -26.17 36.60
N SER A 347 8.88 -27.19 37.45
CA SER A 347 7.80 -27.57 38.34
C SER A 347 7.81 -26.68 39.58
N LEU A 348 6.66 -26.14 40.01
CA LEU A 348 6.46 -25.74 41.41
C LEU A 348 4.96 -25.71 41.78
N SER A 349 4.69 -26.00 43.04
CA SER A 349 3.43 -26.46 43.61
C SER A 349 2.62 -25.34 44.31
N ILE A 350 1.36 -25.17 43.89
CA ILE A 350 0.07 -24.66 44.48
C ILE A 350 0.07 -23.72 45.72
N PRO A 351 -0.88 -22.75 45.84
CA PRO A 351 -2.21 -23.06 46.44
C PRO A 351 -3.44 -22.44 45.72
N HIS A 352 -4.61 -23.02 46.02
CA HIS A 352 -5.93 -22.75 45.43
C HIS A 352 -6.43 -21.30 45.57
N ASN A 353 -6.43 -20.54 44.47
CA ASN A 353 -7.58 -19.77 43.94
C ASN A 353 -7.09 -18.85 42.81
N SER A 354 -7.30 -19.24 41.55
CA SER A 354 -7.49 -18.34 40.39
C SER A 354 -7.50 -19.14 39.09
N LEU A 355 -8.70 -19.50 38.62
CA LEU A 355 -8.91 -20.08 37.28
C LEU A 355 -8.41 -19.15 36.14
N SER A 356 -8.22 -17.86 36.41
CA SER A 356 -7.81 -16.84 35.43
C SER A 356 -6.36 -16.95 34.96
N LEU A 357 -5.43 -17.43 35.82
CA LEU A 357 -4.01 -17.57 35.49
C LEU A 357 -3.69 -18.85 34.70
N LEU A 358 -4.47 -19.92 34.92
CA LEU A 358 -4.36 -21.15 34.13
C LEU A 358 -4.92 -20.98 32.71
N LEU A 359 -5.95 -20.14 32.53
CA LEU A 359 -6.47 -19.73 31.23
C LEU A 359 -5.50 -18.82 30.47
N SER A 360 -4.75 -17.93 31.15
CA SER A 360 -3.75 -17.10 30.47
C SER A 360 -2.53 -17.89 30.01
N LEU A 361 -2.05 -18.86 30.81
CA LEU A 361 -0.86 -19.64 30.47
C LEU A 361 -1.12 -20.68 29.36
N SER A 362 -2.31 -21.30 29.34
CA SER A 362 -2.75 -22.17 28.24
C SER A 362 -3.00 -21.39 26.94
N PHE A 363 -3.42 -20.14 27.02
CA PHE A 363 -3.56 -19.23 25.87
C PHE A 363 -2.21 -18.82 25.26
N PHE A 364 -1.18 -18.57 26.08
CA PHE A 364 0.17 -18.25 25.60
C PHE A 364 0.88 -19.46 24.93
N LEU A 365 0.65 -20.68 25.40
CA LEU A 365 1.18 -21.91 24.78
C LEU A 365 0.44 -22.27 23.47
N SER A 366 -0.85 -21.90 23.33
CA SER A 366 -1.63 -22.15 22.09
C SER A 366 -1.22 -21.24 20.93
N LEU A 367 -0.64 -20.07 21.19
CA LEU A 367 -0.13 -19.16 20.15
C LEU A 367 1.13 -19.71 19.46
N TYR A 368 1.88 -20.60 20.10
CA TYR A 368 3.11 -21.18 19.55
C TYR A 368 2.92 -22.50 18.79
N ARG A 369 1.74 -23.13 18.87
CA ARG A 369 1.50 -24.49 18.34
C ARG A 369 0.49 -24.58 17.18
N SER A 370 0.14 -23.46 16.54
CA SER A 370 -0.76 -23.48 15.38
C SER A 370 0.00 -23.13 14.09
N PRO A 371 -0.02 -23.97 13.05
CA PRO A 371 0.59 -23.68 11.77
C PRO A 371 -0.34 -22.76 10.96
N PHE A 372 -0.52 -21.52 11.42
CA PHE A 372 -1.05 -20.43 10.61
C PHE A 372 0.00 -19.34 10.61
N LEU A 373 0.98 -19.52 9.73
CA LEU A 373 1.97 -18.50 9.42
C LEU A 373 1.24 -17.28 8.85
N PHE A 374 1.22 -16.20 9.64
CA PHE A 374 1.12 -14.85 9.12
C PHE A 374 2.25 -14.67 8.10
N LEU A 375 1.91 -14.59 6.82
CA LEU A 375 2.79 -13.89 5.89
C LEU A 375 2.85 -12.43 6.35
N PRO A 376 4.05 -11.82 6.47
CA PRO A 376 4.12 -10.38 6.66
C PRO A 376 3.41 -9.75 5.45
N LEU A 377 2.42 -8.91 5.72
CA LEU A 377 1.86 -8.03 4.70
C LEU A 377 3.00 -7.13 4.20
N SER A 378 3.62 -7.51 3.10
CA SER A 378 4.61 -6.74 2.37
C SER A 378 3.93 -5.59 1.62
N GLY A 379 3.34 -4.66 2.37
CA GLY A 379 3.15 -3.30 1.90
C GLY A 379 4.40 -2.52 2.26
N THR A 380 5.11 -1.98 1.27
CA THR A 380 6.25 -1.08 1.47
C THR A 380 5.77 0.18 2.20
N SER A 381 5.77 0.15 3.54
CA SER A 381 5.41 1.31 4.34
C SER A 381 6.53 2.34 4.18
N ARG A 382 6.19 3.52 3.67
CA ARG A 382 7.12 4.66 3.62
C ARG A 382 7.52 5.00 5.06
N GLY A 383 8.82 4.94 5.35
CA GLY A 383 9.38 5.36 6.64
C GLY A 383 9.32 6.88 6.82
N PRO A 384 9.72 7.40 8.01
CA PRO A 384 9.82 8.84 8.24
C PRO A 384 10.82 9.50 7.27
N SER A 385 10.63 10.79 7.02
CA SER A 385 11.53 11.55 6.16
C SER A 385 12.98 11.52 6.70
N PRO A 386 14.01 11.38 5.84
CA PRO A 386 15.41 11.43 6.27
C PRO A 386 15.76 12.75 6.95
N VAL A 387 16.67 12.71 7.92
CA VAL A 387 17.17 13.92 8.59
C VAL A 387 18.15 14.65 7.65
N THR A 388 17.83 15.87 7.25
CA THR A 388 18.74 16.77 6.54
C THR A 388 19.56 17.57 7.55
N LEU A 389 20.88 17.36 7.59
CA LEU A 389 21.79 17.98 8.57
C LEU A 389 22.04 19.50 8.39
N ALA A 390 21.19 20.19 7.63
CA ALA A 390 21.29 21.61 7.35
C ALA A 390 20.11 22.35 7.99
N SER A 391 20.42 23.19 8.98
CA SER A 391 19.52 24.11 9.72
C SER A 391 18.73 23.53 10.90
N GLN A 392 18.33 24.44 11.80
CA GLN A 392 17.65 24.22 13.08
C GLN A 392 16.19 23.75 12.93
N ASP A 393 15.93 22.78 12.05
CA ASP A 393 14.59 22.28 11.79
C ASP A 393 14.17 21.19 12.78
N ALA A 394 12.87 21.15 13.10
CA ALA A 394 12.26 20.14 13.97
C ALA A 394 12.53 18.72 13.45
N LEU A 395 12.93 17.82 14.35
CA LEU A 395 13.32 16.45 14.01
C LEU A 395 12.10 15.64 13.50
N PRO A 396 12.19 15.00 12.31
CA PRO A 396 11.07 14.25 11.75
C PRO A 396 10.91 12.90 12.45
N ILE A 397 9.68 12.59 12.87
CA ILE A 397 9.27 11.26 13.33
C ILE A 397 7.96 10.87 12.65
N ALA A 398 7.68 9.59 12.54
CA ALA A 398 6.38 9.09 12.06
C ALA A 398 5.63 8.42 13.20
N VAL A 399 4.30 8.51 13.17
CA VAL A 399 3.40 7.75 14.05
C VAL A 399 2.57 6.79 13.23
N ALA A 400 2.37 5.59 13.77
CA ALA A 400 1.45 4.60 13.24
C ALA A 400 0.51 4.12 14.34
N PHE A 401 -0.79 4.20 14.10
CA PHE A 401 -1.83 3.54 14.87
C PHE A 401 -2.32 2.32 14.10
N THR A 402 -2.19 1.14 14.69
CA THR A 402 -2.73 -0.10 14.14
C THR A 402 -3.73 -0.68 15.13
N GLU A 403 -4.98 -0.87 14.68
CA GLU A 403 -6.00 -1.54 15.48
C GLU A 403 -6.37 -2.91 14.91
N SER A 404 -6.75 -3.81 15.81
CA SER A 404 -7.32 -5.11 15.48
C SER A 404 -8.72 -5.23 16.06
N VAL A 405 -9.70 -5.52 15.20
CA VAL A 405 -11.07 -5.82 15.60
C VAL A 405 -11.31 -7.33 15.61
N ASN A 406 -11.65 -7.85 16.77
CA ASN A 406 -12.15 -9.21 16.94
C ASN A 406 -13.65 -9.15 17.16
N ALA A 407 -14.39 -9.99 16.45
CA ALA A 407 -15.84 -10.06 16.59
C ALA A 407 -16.30 -11.51 16.48
N TYR A 408 -17.26 -11.88 17.32
CA TYR A 408 -17.95 -13.15 17.26
C TYR A 408 -19.45 -12.91 17.18
N PHE A 409 -20.06 -13.37 16.09
CA PHE A 409 -21.50 -13.29 15.86
C PHE A 409 -22.13 -14.67 16.07
N LYS A 410 -23.27 -14.70 16.78
CA LYS A 410 -24.04 -15.92 17.00
C LYS A 410 -25.34 -15.88 16.19
N GLY A 411 -25.32 -16.51 15.02
CA GLY A 411 -26.42 -16.56 14.07
C GLY A 411 -26.82 -15.17 13.60
N ALA A 412 -28.13 -14.89 13.66
CA ALA A 412 -28.71 -13.60 13.31
C ALA A 412 -29.06 -12.73 14.54
N ASP A 413 -28.66 -13.14 15.75
CA ASP A 413 -29.01 -12.45 17.00
C ASP A 413 -27.98 -11.34 17.31
N PRO A 414 -28.34 -10.05 17.15
CA PRO A 414 -27.42 -8.94 17.36
C PRO A 414 -26.98 -8.81 18.82
N THR A 415 -27.77 -9.30 19.78
CA THR A 415 -27.50 -9.16 21.22
C THR A 415 -26.39 -10.10 21.71
N LYS A 416 -26.10 -11.15 20.93
CA LYS A 416 -25.06 -12.15 21.24
C LYS A 416 -23.73 -11.87 20.52
N CYS A 417 -23.59 -10.70 19.90
CA CYS A 417 -22.35 -10.26 19.29
C CYS A 417 -21.35 -9.84 20.37
N ILE A 418 -20.17 -10.47 20.38
CA ILE A 418 -19.07 -10.12 21.28
C ILE A 418 -17.98 -9.46 20.46
N VAL A 419 -17.51 -8.31 20.90
CA VAL A 419 -16.48 -7.53 20.20
C VAL A 419 -15.33 -7.23 21.16
N LYS A 420 -14.12 -7.25 20.62
CA LYS A 420 -12.93 -6.78 21.31
C LYS A 420 -12.02 -6.06 20.31
N ILE A 421 -11.79 -4.78 20.56
CA ILE A 421 -10.91 -3.95 19.75
C ILE A 421 -9.67 -3.61 20.57
N THR A 422 -8.50 -3.91 20.02
CA THR A 422 -7.20 -3.60 20.63
C THR A 422 -6.35 -2.83 19.64
N GLY A 423 -5.60 -1.85 20.09
CA GLY A 423 -4.68 -1.10 19.24
C GLY A 423 -3.30 -0.96 19.82
N ASP A 424 -2.35 -0.70 18.92
CA ASP A 424 -0.98 -0.32 19.20
C ASP A 424 -0.68 1.04 18.57
N MET A 425 0.21 1.78 19.21
CA MET A 425 0.81 2.98 18.67
C MET A 425 2.32 2.79 18.64
N THR A 426 2.88 3.05 17.47
CA THR A 426 4.30 2.88 17.18
C THR A 426 4.85 4.19 16.63
N LEU A 427 6.00 4.61 17.15
CA LEU A 427 6.75 5.73 16.59
C LEU A 427 7.93 5.22 15.79
N SER A 428 8.15 5.78 14.61
CA SER A 428 9.30 5.49 13.77
C SER A 428 10.28 6.65 13.79
N PHE A 429 11.53 6.32 14.07
CA PHE A 429 12.64 7.26 14.19
C PHE A 429 13.64 7.05 13.04
N PRO A 430 13.98 8.08 12.25
CA PRO A 430 14.95 7.94 11.18
C PRO A 430 16.35 7.69 11.75
N MET A 431 17.17 6.89 11.06
CA MET A 431 18.52 6.51 11.51
C MET A 431 19.41 7.71 11.86
N GLY A 432 19.27 8.83 11.13
CA GLY A 432 20.01 10.06 11.38
C GLY A 432 19.79 10.68 12.77
N ILE A 433 18.66 10.42 13.43
CA ILE A 433 18.32 11.00 14.73
C ILE A 433 19.23 10.49 15.85
N ILE A 434 19.78 9.28 15.70
CA ILE A 434 20.66 8.67 16.70
C ILE A 434 21.90 9.54 16.88
N LYS A 435 22.49 10.03 15.79
CA LYS A 435 23.63 10.95 15.85
C LYS A 435 23.28 12.24 16.57
N VAL A 436 22.07 12.76 16.38
CA VAL A 436 21.63 13.99 17.04
C VAL A 436 21.51 13.77 18.56
N PHE A 437 20.91 12.65 18.99
CA PHE A 437 20.77 12.33 20.41
C PHE A 437 22.10 11.98 21.09
N THR A 438 23.06 11.42 20.37
CA THR A 438 24.39 11.10 20.93
C THR A 438 25.36 12.27 20.92
N SER A 439 25.17 13.25 20.03
CA SER A 439 26.03 14.44 19.92
C SER A 439 25.59 15.59 20.81
N ASN A 440 24.33 15.58 21.28
CA ASN A 440 23.78 16.59 22.18
C ASN A 440 23.47 15.97 23.56
N PRO A 441 24.13 16.40 24.65
CA PRO A 441 23.90 15.85 25.99
C PRO A 441 22.50 16.18 26.57
N SER A 442 21.80 17.16 26.00
CA SER A 442 20.46 17.57 26.42
C SER A 442 19.57 17.83 25.19
N PRO A 443 19.15 16.76 24.47
CA PRO A 443 18.24 16.92 23.34
C PRO A 443 16.87 17.43 23.83
N ALA A 444 16.13 18.11 22.95
CA ALA A 444 14.76 18.51 23.24
C ALA A 444 13.93 17.29 23.66
N VAL A 445 13.09 17.41 24.68
CA VAL A 445 12.28 16.29 25.18
C VAL A 445 11.12 16.05 24.22
N LEU A 446 11.02 14.84 23.68
CA LEU A 446 9.86 14.44 22.88
C LEU A 446 8.64 14.32 23.79
N THR A 447 7.66 15.18 23.56
CA THR A 447 6.42 15.25 24.34
C THR A 447 5.24 15.18 23.38
N PHE A 448 4.20 14.44 23.75
CA PHE A 448 2.99 14.33 22.95
C PHE A 448 1.73 14.19 23.79
N LYS A 449 0.63 14.62 23.20
CA LYS A 449 -0.73 14.49 23.71
C LYS A 449 -1.47 13.45 22.89
N LEU A 450 -1.98 12.43 23.56
CA LEU A 450 -2.93 11.48 22.99
C LEU A 450 -4.33 12.11 23.07
N LYS A 451 -5.02 12.22 21.94
CA LYS A 451 -6.38 12.79 21.81
C LYS A 451 -7.42 11.71 21.57
N SER A 452 -8.68 12.04 21.81
CA SER A 452 -9.84 11.16 21.60
C SER A 452 -9.76 9.88 22.45
N THR A 453 -9.30 9.99 23.69
CA THR A 453 -9.10 8.82 24.58
C THR A 453 -10.37 8.37 25.29
N SER A 454 -11.50 9.03 25.09
CA SER A 454 -12.76 8.76 25.79
C SER A 454 -13.31 7.34 25.56
N LYS A 455 -13.02 6.74 24.40
CA LYS A 455 -13.36 5.35 24.06
C LYS A 455 -12.31 4.33 24.50
N LEU A 456 -11.22 4.73 25.17
CA LEU A 456 -10.15 3.82 25.56
C LEU A 456 -10.36 3.33 27.00
N GLU A 457 -10.73 2.06 27.15
CA GLU A 457 -10.94 1.43 28.48
C GLU A 457 -9.62 1.25 29.23
N GLN A 458 -8.56 0.89 28.49
CA GLN A 458 -7.25 0.63 29.04
C GLN A 458 -6.18 1.18 28.12
N ILE A 459 -5.20 1.88 28.71
CA ILE A 459 -4.02 2.38 28.01
C ILE A 459 -2.79 1.87 28.79
N LEU A 460 -1.92 1.16 28.10
CA LEU A 460 -0.71 0.54 28.62
C LEU A 460 0.50 1.20 27.95
N PRO A 461 1.04 2.28 28.52
CA PRO A 461 2.24 2.93 27.99
C PRO A 461 3.49 2.09 28.28
N ASN A 462 4.50 2.23 27.43
CA ASN A 462 5.82 1.67 27.68
C ASN A 462 6.51 2.44 28.82
N GLN A 463 6.38 1.94 30.05
CA GLN A 463 6.89 2.56 31.27
C GLN A 463 8.42 2.74 31.31
N THR A 464 9.16 2.05 30.44
CA THR A 464 10.63 2.25 30.34
C THR A 464 10.98 3.48 29.51
N LEU A 465 10.14 3.83 28.54
CA LEU A 465 10.38 4.90 27.59
C LEU A 465 9.56 6.16 27.86
N LEU A 466 8.42 6.01 28.52
CA LEU A 466 7.46 7.07 28.74
C LEU A 466 7.26 7.35 30.22
N PHE A 467 7.03 8.63 30.49
CA PHE A 467 6.39 9.10 31.68
C PHE A 467 5.01 9.69 31.33
N SER A 468 4.13 9.72 32.32
CA SER A 468 2.78 10.30 32.23
C SER A 468 2.45 10.96 33.56
N ASP A 469 1.61 11.99 33.53
CA ASP A 469 1.11 12.63 34.75
C ASP A 469 -0.07 11.83 35.35
N PRO A 470 0.07 11.18 36.52
CA PRO A 470 -1.01 10.43 37.15
C PRO A 470 -2.14 11.33 37.68
N SER A 471 -1.89 12.63 37.84
CA SER A 471 -2.86 13.61 38.35
C SER A 471 -3.79 14.17 37.26
N GLN A 472 -3.52 13.87 35.99
CA GLN A 472 -4.36 14.29 34.87
C GLN A 472 -5.74 13.62 34.95
N SER A 473 -6.79 14.45 35.01
CA SER A 473 -8.18 14.01 35.12
C SER A 473 -8.98 14.12 33.82
N ASP A 474 -8.40 14.67 32.75
CA ASP A 474 -9.06 14.73 31.44
C ASP A 474 -9.26 13.31 30.89
N THR A 475 -10.52 12.95 30.66
CA THR A 475 -10.90 11.64 30.13
C THR A 475 -10.64 11.51 28.63
N ASN A 476 -10.51 12.62 27.92
CA ASN A 476 -10.40 12.66 26.46
C ASN A 476 -8.98 12.96 25.95
N THR A 477 -8.07 13.40 26.81
CA THR A 477 -6.66 13.57 26.45
C THR A 477 -5.72 13.03 27.52
N LYS A 478 -4.54 12.55 27.09
CA LYS A 478 -3.46 12.12 27.98
C LYS A 478 -2.10 12.59 27.48
N ASP A 479 -1.33 13.21 28.37
CA ASP A 479 -0.01 13.75 28.04
C ASP A 479 1.11 12.76 28.43
N PHE A 480 2.08 12.61 27.53
CA PHE A 480 3.24 11.74 27.69
C PHE A 480 4.51 12.47 27.31
N TRP A 481 5.59 12.20 28.04
CA TRP A 481 6.93 12.74 27.76
C TRP A 481 7.94 11.60 27.82
N PHE A 482 8.88 11.60 26.87
CA PHE A 482 9.86 10.54 26.73
C PHE A 482 11.00 10.66 27.74
N ASN A 483 11.41 9.52 28.30
CA ASN A 483 12.73 9.36 28.88
C ASN A 483 13.76 9.33 27.75
N MET A 484 14.34 10.49 27.43
CA MET A 484 15.28 10.64 26.32
C MET A 484 16.55 9.77 26.49
N GLN A 485 16.96 9.46 27.72
CA GLN A 485 18.11 8.58 27.96
C GLN A 485 17.79 7.11 27.62
N ALA A 486 16.62 6.63 28.04
CA ALA A 486 16.15 5.28 27.71
C ALA A 486 15.89 5.13 26.21
N LEU A 487 15.26 6.13 25.57
CA LEU A 487 15.02 6.15 24.13
C LEU A 487 16.33 6.13 23.33
N THR A 488 17.31 6.95 23.70
CA THR A 488 18.62 6.98 23.03
C THR A 488 19.34 5.63 23.14
N SER A 489 19.27 4.99 24.31
CA SER A 489 19.87 3.68 24.53
C SER A 489 19.16 2.59 23.71
N TYR A 490 17.83 2.63 23.64
CA TYR A 490 17.03 1.72 22.82
C TYR A 490 17.39 1.84 21.33
N LEU A 491 17.38 3.07 20.79
CA LEU A 491 17.67 3.31 19.37
C LEU A 491 19.11 2.93 19.00
N ARG A 492 20.08 3.18 19.89
CA ARG A 492 21.47 2.74 19.69
C ARG A 492 21.53 1.22 19.55
N LYS A 493 20.94 0.48 20.49
CA LYS A 493 20.90 -0.99 20.45
C LYS A 493 20.20 -1.51 19.19
N ALA A 494 19.09 -0.89 18.80
CA ALA A 494 18.39 -1.23 17.55
C ALA A 494 19.26 -0.99 16.31
N SER A 495 20.07 0.07 16.31
CA SER A 495 20.98 0.36 15.20
C SER A 495 22.19 -0.57 15.12
N GLU A 496 22.66 -1.07 16.26
CA GLU A 496 23.71 -2.09 16.31
C GLU A 496 23.20 -3.44 15.77
N GLN A 497 21.93 -3.77 16.06
CA GLN A 497 21.29 -4.99 15.57
C GLN A 497 20.96 -4.93 14.07
N ASN A 498 20.57 -3.76 13.56
CA ASN A 498 20.27 -3.57 12.14
C ASN A 498 20.81 -2.22 11.62
N PRO A 499 22.11 -2.15 11.27
CA PRO A 499 22.74 -0.92 10.80
C PRO A 499 22.27 -0.45 9.41
N ALA A 500 21.69 -1.35 8.62
CA ALA A 500 21.21 -1.06 7.27
C ALA A 500 19.81 -0.44 7.25
N ALA A 501 19.11 -0.41 8.39
CA ALA A 501 17.77 0.16 8.49
C ALA A 501 17.80 1.69 8.32
N SER A 502 16.88 2.22 7.51
CA SER A 502 16.71 3.66 7.32
C SER A 502 15.95 4.32 8.47
N TYR A 503 15.20 3.53 9.26
CA TYR A 503 14.46 3.97 10.44
C TYR A 503 14.25 2.80 11.42
N TYR A 504 13.91 3.13 12.67
CA TYR A 504 13.63 2.17 13.74
C TYR A 504 12.23 2.41 14.32
N ASN A 505 11.45 1.35 14.44
CA ASN A 505 10.12 1.38 15.05
C ASN A 505 10.24 1.12 16.55
N VAL A 506 9.47 1.88 17.33
CA VAL A 506 9.43 1.79 18.79
C VAL A 506 7.97 1.68 19.22
N ASP A 507 7.64 0.59 19.92
CA ASP A 507 6.31 0.38 20.47
C ASP A 507 6.09 1.30 21.68
N ILE A 508 5.12 2.19 21.58
CA ILE A 508 4.91 3.28 22.54
C ILE A 508 3.80 2.94 23.53
N LEU A 509 2.65 2.53 23.02
CA LEU A 509 1.50 2.19 23.85
C LEU A 509 0.64 1.10 23.21
N LYS A 510 -0.01 0.32 24.07
CA LYS A 510 -1.09 -0.59 23.70
C LYS A 510 -2.37 -0.13 24.37
N TYR A 511 -3.50 -0.26 23.71
CA TYR A 511 -4.79 0.16 24.26
C TYR A 511 -5.92 -0.79 23.89
N GLN A 512 -6.95 -0.80 24.73
CA GLN A 512 -8.20 -1.50 24.50
C GLN A 512 -9.32 -0.46 24.34
N VAL A 513 -10.13 -0.63 23.30
CA VAL A 513 -11.23 0.28 22.97
C VAL A 513 -12.53 -0.29 23.51
N SER A 514 -13.36 0.57 24.11
CA SER A 514 -14.70 0.23 24.57
C SER A 514 -15.56 -0.20 23.39
N SER A 515 -16.27 -1.31 23.53
CA SER A 515 -17.13 -1.83 22.48
C SER A 515 -18.54 -2.10 23.00
N ASN A 516 -19.53 -1.88 22.14
CA ASN A 516 -20.95 -2.03 22.43
C ASN A 516 -21.58 -3.07 21.49
N GLY A 517 -21.10 -4.31 21.59
CA GLY A 517 -21.57 -5.43 20.77
C GLY A 517 -21.54 -5.12 19.27
N ILE A 518 -22.61 -5.46 18.57
CA ILE A 518 -22.71 -5.33 17.10
C ILE A 518 -22.55 -3.89 16.58
N GLN A 519 -22.78 -2.86 17.41
CA GLN A 519 -22.63 -1.47 16.96
C GLN A 519 -21.15 -1.09 16.78
N SER A 520 -20.24 -1.83 17.41
CA SER A 520 -18.79 -1.59 17.29
C SER A 520 -18.13 -2.42 16.18
N THR A 521 -18.91 -3.15 15.38
CA THR A 521 -18.36 -3.95 14.28
C THR A 521 -18.44 -3.22 12.94
N PRO A 522 -17.34 -3.08 12.17
CA PRO A 522 -17.35 -2.44 10.85
C PRO A 522 -18.13 -3.20 9.78
N LEU A 523 -18.32 -4.51 9.96
CA LEU A 523 -19.04 -5.37 9.02
C LEU A 523 -19.94 -6.33 9.79
N ASN A 524 -21.22 -6.04 9.87
CA ASN A 524 -22.18 -6.87 10.59
C ASN A 524 -22.44 -8.15 9.80
N LEU A 525 -22.50 -9.30 10.48
CA LEU A 525 -22.66 -10.61 9.85
C LEU A 525 -23.88 -11.35 10.42
N ALA A 526 -24.65 -12.00 9.55
CA ALA A 526 -25.69 -12.94 9.94
C ALA A 526 -25.58 -14.22 9.10
N VAL A 527 -25.37 -15.36 9.76
CA VAL A 527 -25.15 -16.65 9.09
C VAL A 527 -26.34 -17.59 9.29
N TYR A 528 -26.67 -18.31 8.24
CA TYR A 528 -27.74 -19.32 8.21
C TYR A 528 -27.19 -20.60 7.59
N TRP A 529 -27.46 -21.72 8.26
CA TRP A 529 -27.09 -23.05 7.81
C TRP A 529 -28.34 -23.93 7.72
N LYS A 530 -28.42 -24.72 6.65
CA LYS A 530 -29.40 -25.79 6.51
C LYS A 530 -28.67 -27.05 6.06
N CYS A 531 -28.49 -27.98 6.99
CA CYS A 531 -27.79 -29.24 6.75
C CYS A 531 -28.81 -30.36 6.54
N THR A 532 -28.72 -31.05 5.42
CA THR A 532 -29.44 -32.31 5.13
C THR A 532 -28.42 -33.43 4.90
N PRO A 533 -28.83 -34.71 4.89
CA PRO A 533 -27.89 -35.82 4.69
C PRO A 533 -27.12 -35.77 3.35
N THR A 534 -27.66 -35.12 2.33
CA THR A 534 -27.06 -35.07 0.98
C THR A 534 -26.56 -33.68 0.58
N THR A 535 -27.02 -32.62 1.25
CA THR A 535 -26.69 -31.24 0.87
C THR A 535 -26.56 -30.32 2.06
N THR A 536 -25.71 -29.31 1.94
CA THR A 536 -25.59 -28.22 2.91
C THR A 536 -25.80 -26.89 2.21
N ASP A 537 -26.82 -26.14 2.62
CA ASP A 537 -27.05 -24.78 2.15
C ASP A 537 -26.53 -23.77 3.17
N LEU A 538 -25.70 -22.84 2.70
CA LEU A 538 -25.16 -21.74 3.47
C LEU A 538 -25.67 -20.41 2.91
N ARG A 539 -26.05 -19.50 3.79
CA ARG A 539 -26.23 -18.09 3.49
C ARG A 539 -25.53 -17.23 4.53
N LEU A 540 -24.70 -16.29 4.08
CA LEU A 540 -24.12 -15.25 4.92
C LEU A 540 -24.56 -13.89 4.38
N ASP A 541 -25.29 -13.15 5.20
CA ASP A 541 -25.62 -11.76 4.95
C ASP A 541 -24.58 -10.88 5.64
N TYR A 542 -24.14 -9.83 4.95
CA TYR A 542 -23.22 -8.84 5.49
C TYR A 542 -23.75 -7.43 5.27
N ARG A 543 -23.43 -6.52 6.20
CA ARG A 543 -23.79 -5.10 6.11
C ARG A 543 -22.65 -4.23 6.62
N TYR A 544 -22.19 -3.31 5.79
CA TYR A 544 -21.25 -2.26 6.18
C TYR A 544 -21.84 -1.38 7.29
N ASN A 545 -21.05 -1.06 8.29
CA ASN A 545 -21.47 -0.23 9.42
C ASN A 545 -20.56 1.02 9.52
N PRO A 546 -20.97 2.17 8.95
CA PRO A 546 -20.18 3.40 9.07
C PRO A 546 -20.13 3.93 10.51
N GLU A 547 -21.16 3.67 11.34
CA GLU A 547 -21.27 4.23 12.69
C GLU A 547 -20.20 3.67 13.66
N SER A 548 -19.61 2.52 13.34
CA SER A 548 -18.49 1.98 14.14
C SER A 548 -17.17 2.74 13.93
N MET A 549 -17.13 3.66 12.98
CA MET A 549 -15.94 4.41 12.57
C MET A 549 -16.16 5.92 12.76
N LEU A 550 -15.15 6.63 13.26
CA LEU A 550 -15.23 8.09 13.35
C LEU A 550 -15.15 8.76 11.96
N CYS A 551 -14.28 8.22 11.10
CA CYS A 551 -14.17 8.59 9.69
C CYS A 551 -14.38 7.33 8.86
N PRO A 552 -15.61 7.08 8.36
CA PRO A 552 -15.92 5.88 7.58
C PRO A 552 -15.04 5.77 6.33
N GLY A 553 -14.37 4.63 6.19
CA GLY A 553 -13.51 4.30 5.05
C GLY A 553 -13.88 2.95 4.45
N PRO A 554 -13.48 2.66 3.21
CA PRO A 554 -13.73 1.36 2.59
C PRO A 554 -13.03 0.23 3.35
N LEU A 555 -13.68 -0.92 3.41
CA LEU A 555 -13.08 -2.18 3.83
C LEU A 555 -12.51 -2.86 2.59
N SER A 556 -11.20 -3.00 2.53
CA SER A 556 -10.48 -3.64 1.44
C SER A 556 -10.00 -5.03 1.82
N ASN A 557 -9.59 -5.80 0.80
CA ASN A 557 -9.14 -7.19 0.95
C ASN A 557 -10.17 -8.07 1.69
N VAL A 558 -11.45 -7.90 1.38
CA VAL A 558 -12.54 -8.63 2.04
C VAL A 558 -12.53 -10.09 1.59
N GLN A 559 -12.26 -11.00 2.53
CA GLN A 559 -12.24 -12.44 2.29
C GLN A 559 -13.13 -13.18 3.28
N VAL A 560 -13.88 -14.16 2.79
CA VAL A 560 -14.74 -15.01 3.62
C VAL A 560 -14.33 -16.46 3.42
N LEU A 561 -14.00 -17.13 4.52
CA LEU A 561 -13.49 -18.50 4.53
C LEU A 561 -14.46 -19.38 5.32
N VAL A 562 -15.05 -20.37 4.67
CA VAL A 562 -16.05 -21.26 5.26
C VAL A 562 -15.56 -22.71 5.19
N PRO A 563 -15.30 -23.37 6.33
CA PRO A 563 -15.05 -24.80 6.37
C PRO A 563 -16.35 -25.60 6.28
N VAL A 564 -16.35 -26.68 5.48
CA VAL A 564 -17.50 -27.59 5.34
C VAL A 564 -17.00 -29.04 5.37
N ASP A 565 -17.56 -29.85 6.26
CA ASP A 565 -17.29 -31.28 6.38
C ASP A 565 -18.31 -32.13 5.59
N GLY A 566 -18.14 -33.46 5.61
CA GLY A 566 -19.03 -34.41 4.95
C GLY A 566 -18.68 -34.72 3.49
N GLU A 567 -17.39 -34.62 3.13
CA GLU A 567 -16.85 -34.95 1.80
C GLU A 567 -17.62 -34.26 0.65
N VAL A 568 -17.30 -32.99 0.42
CA VAL A 568 -17.97 -32.20 -0.62
C VAL A 568 -17.59 -32.73 -2.01
N ILE A 569 -18.58 -33.26 -2.72
CA ILE A 569 -18.46 -33.75 -4.10
C ILE A 569 -18.53 -32.56 -5.07
N ASN A 570 -19.43 -31.61 -4.79
CA ASN A 570 -19.73 -30.50 -5.69
C ASN A 570 -20.16 -29.26 -4.89
N MET A 571 -19.85 -28.08 -5.41
CA MET A 571 -20.19 -26.79 -4.79
C MET A 571 -20.75 -25.83 -5.83
N GLN A 572 -21.92 -25.26 -5.53
CA GLN A 572 -22.51 -24.14 -6.27
C GLN A 572 -22.54 -22.92 -5.38
N SER A 573 -22.11 -21.75 -5.89
CA SER A 573 -22.04 -20.53 -5.08
C SER A 573 -22.39 -19.27 -5.85
N LEU A 574 -22.95 -18.29 -5.15
CA LEU A 574 -23.26 -16.96 -5.64
C LEU A 574 -22.96 -15.91 -4.55
N PRO A 575 -22.02 -14.95 -4.77
CA PRO A 575 -21.06 -14.90 -5.87
C PRO A 575 -20.14 -16.13 -5.90
N ASN A 576 -19.40 -16.31 -6.99
CA ASN A 576 -18.53 -17.48 -7.18
C ASN A 576 -17.44 -17.55 -6.09
N ALA A 577 -17.31 -18.71 -5.47
CA ALA A 577 -16.26 -19.06 -4.51
C ALA A 577 -15.31 -20.13 -5.07
N VAL A 578 -14.08 -20.11 -4.54
CA VAL A 578 -13.09 -21.16 -4.79
C VAL A 578 -13.21 -22.23 -3.71
N TRP A 579 -13.43 -23.48 -4.11
CA TRP A 579 -13.38 -24.64 -3.22
C TRP A 579 -11.96 -25.20 -3.15
N ASN A 580 -11.48 -25.49 -1.94
CA ASN A 580 -10.23 -26.20 -1.69
C ASN A 580 -10.55 -27.52 -0.98
N SER A 581 -10.40 -28.63 -1.71
CA SER A 581 -10.68 -29.99 -1.23
C SER A 581 -9.63 -30.52 -0.24
N GLU A 582 -8.39 -30.04 -0.28
CA GLU A 582 -7.34 -30.46 0.68
C GLU A 582 -7.62 -29.91 2.08
N LEU A 583 -8.16 -28.69 2.14
CA LEU A 583 -8.43 -27.99 3.39
C LEU A 583 -9.91 -28.03 3.81
N ASN A 584 -10.78 -28.61 2.98
CA ASN A 584 -12.24 -28.64 3.14
C ASN A 584 -12.84 -27.24 3.41
N LYS A 585 -12.45 -26.27 2.57
CA LYS A 585 -12.81 -24.86 2.74
C LYS A 585 -13.23 -24.20 1.43
N SER A 586 -14.23 -23.34 1.50
CA SER A 586 -14.58 -22.40 0.45
C SER A 586 -14.08 -20.99 0.77
N LEU A 587 -13.58 -20.30 -0.25
CA LEU A 587 -13.05 -18.94 -0.16
C LEU A 587 -13.80 -18.01 -1.12
N TRP A 588 -14.40 -16.96 -0.58
CA TRP A 588 -14.85 -15.80 -1.35
C TRP A 588 -13.84 -14.66 -1.21
N LYS A 589 -13.59 -13.99 -2.33
CA LYS A 589 -12.90 -12.69 -2.38
C LYS A 589 -13.90 -11.67 -2.88
N LEU A 590 -14.28 -10.72 -2.02
CA LEU A 590 -15.23 -9.68 -2.35
C LEU A 590 -14.48 -8.41 -2.75
N SER A 591 -15.13 -7.58 -3.56
CA SER A 591 -14.66 -6.22 -3.82
C SER A 591 -14.70 -5.37 -2.56
N ASP A 592 -14.07 -4.20 -2.59
CA ASP A 592 -14.09 -3.27 -1.47
C ASP A 592 -15.52 -2.89 -1.07
N ILE A 593 -15.79 -2.93 0.23
CA ILE A 593 -17.12 -2.67 0.81
C ILE A 593 -17.10 -1.29 1.46
N SER A 594 -18.05 -0.44 1.06
CA SER A 594 -18.22 0.90 1.62
C SER A 594 -19.68 1.34 1.49
N GLU A 595 -20.01 2.50 2.08
CA GLU A 595 -21.31 3.16 1.91
C GLU A 595 -21.60 3.51 0.43
N LYS A 596 -20.57 3.69 -0.40
CA LYS A 596 -20.68 3.99 -1.83
C LYS A 596 -20.84 2.74 -2.71
N SER A 597 -20.70 1.54 -2.13
CA SER A 597 -20.89 0.28 -2.84
C SER A 597 -22.39 0.04 -3.09
N ASP A 598 -22.73 -0.84 -4.04
CA ASP A 598 -24.12 -1.22 -4.30
C ASP A 598 -24.85 -1.66 -3.01
N ASN A 599 -26.13 -1.30 -2.87
CA ASN A 599 -26.93 -1.52 -1.66
C ASN A 599 -26.27 -1.01 -0.37
N GLU A 600 -25.55 0.12 -0.44
CA GLU A 600 -24.91 0.77 0.72
C GLU A 600 -23.95 -0.17 1.47
N GLY A 601 -23.25 -1.04 0.73
CA GLY A 601 -22.34 -2.03 1.30
C GLY A 601 -23.02 -3.21 2.00
N SER A 602 -24.31 -3.43 1.74
CA SER A 602 -25.04 -4.63 2.15
C SER A 602 -25.07 -5.67 1.04
N GLY A 603 -24.90 -6.95 1.40
CA GLY A 603 -24.96 -8.04 0.43
C GLY A 603 -25.18 -9.40 1.07
N SER A 604 -25.29 -10.43 0.22
CA SER A 604 -25.43 -11.82 0.66
C SER A 604 -24.58 -12.74 -0.20
N LEU A 605 -23.94 -13.71 0.42
CA LEU A 605 -23.30 -14.83 -0.26
C LEU A 605 -23.99 -16.14 0.09
N ARG A 606 -24.16 -16.99 -0.91
CA ARG A 606 -24.93 -18.23 -0.84
C ARG A 606 -24.11 -19.35 -1.45
N ALA A 607 -24.15 -20.51 -0.81
CA ALA A 607 -23.52 -21.72 -1.32
C ALA A 607 -24.40 -22.94 -1.05
N LYS A 608 -24.34 -23.89 -1.97
CA LYS A 608 -24.90 -25.23 -1.82
C LYS A 608 -23.77 -26.23 -2.04
N PHE A 609 -23.55 -27.08 -1.05
CA PHE A 609 -22.55 -28.15 -1.07
C PHE A 609 -23.26 -29.48 -1.17
N GLU A 610 -22.87 -30.33 -2.13
CA GLU A 610 -23.33 -31.72 -2.26
C GLU A 610 -22.33 -32.63 -1.56
N LEU A 611 -22.82 -33.53 -0.71
CA LEU A 611 -22.01 -34.34 0.23
C LEU A 611 -22.09 -35.83 -0.12
N SER A 612 -20.98 -36.57 -0.02
CA SER A 612 -21.01 -38.05 -0.01
C SER A 612 -21.30 -38.63 1.38
N ASP A 613 -20.91 -37.92 2.44
CA ASP A 613 -21.03 -38.38 3.83
C ASP A 613 -21.62 -37.29 4.74
N GLY A 614 -22.91 -36.97 4.53
CA GLY A 614 -23.62 -35.96 5.32
C GLY A 614 -24.46 -36.52 6.48
N PRO A 615 -25.07 -35.65 7.32
CA PRO A 615 -25.10 -34.19 7.20
C PRO A 615 -23.82 -33.52 7.72
N SER A 616 -23.46 -32.38 7.13
CA SER A 616 -22.39 -31.52 7.64
C SER A 616 -22.76 -30.91 9.01
N THR A 617 -21.75 -30.57 9.79
CA THR A 617 -21.92 -29.83 11.05
C THR A 617 -21.67 -28.34 10.83
N PRO A 618 -22.60 -27.42 11.18
CA PRO A 618 -22.36 -25.99 11.08
C PRO A 618 -21.08 -25.56 11.82
N THR A 619 -20.11 -25.07 11.06
CA THR A 619 -18.81 -24.66 11.58
C THR A 619 -18.74 -23.14 11.74
N THR A 620 -17.67 -22.68 12.39
CA THR A 620 -17.38 -21.25 12.47
C THR A 620 -16.67 -20.80 11.20
N LEU A 621 -17.26 -19.85 10.48
CA LEU A 621 -16.60 -19.21 9.34
C LEU A 621 -15.80 -17.99 9.79
N ALA A 622 -14.80 -17.61 9.00
CA ALA A 622 -13.92 -16.49 9.26
C ALA A 622 -14.05 -15.42 8.17
N VAL A 623 -13.97 -14.16 8.56
CA VAL A 623 -13.93 -13.01 7.64
C VAL A 623 -12.64 -12.23 7.87
N GLN A 624 -12.03 -11.75 6.81
CA GLN A 624 -10.85 -10.91 6.85
C GLN A 624 -11.08 -9.64 6.05
N PHE A 625 -10.65 -8.50 6.57
CA PHE A 625 -10.64 -7.22 5.88
C PHE A 625 -9.65 -6.26 6.55
N MET A 626 -9.35 -5.17 5.87
CA MET A 626 -8.58 -4.06 6.43
C MET A 626 -9.13 -2.72 5.96
N SER A 627 -8.80 -1.66 6.68
CA SER A 627 -9.05 -0.28 6.26
C SER A 627 -7.86 0.58 6.60
N GLU A 628 -7.55 1.55 5.73
CA GLU A 628 -6.45 2.49 5.89
C GLU A 628 -7.00 3.93 5.96
N GLY A 629 -6.29 4.79 6.68
CA GLY A 629 -6.64 6.20 6.86
C GLY A 629 -7.44 6.52 8.12
N SER A 630 -7.95 5.52 8.83
CA SER A 630 -8.71 5.71 10.08
C SER A 630 -8.46 4.62 11.13
N THR A 631 -8.92 4.89 12.34
CA THR A 631 -9.01 3.95 13.47
C THR A 631 -10.48 3.84 13.92
N LEU A 632 -10.85 2.74 14.55
CA LEU A 632 -12.16 2.53 15.18
C LEU A 632 -12.30 3.35 16.45
N SER A 633 -11.22 3.52 17.23
CA SER A 633 -11.24 4.37 18.42
C SER A 633 -11.37 5.86 18.11
N GLY A 634 -10.86 6.30 16.95
CA GLY A 634 -10.66 7.72 16.64
C GLY A 634 -9.46 8.35 17.36
N VAL A 635 -8.62 7.54 18.01
CA VAL A 635 -7.41 8.02 18.71
C VAL A 635 -6.47 8.76 17.76
N ASP A 636 -5.83 9.81 18.28
CA ASP A 636 -4.81 10.54 17.54
C ASP A 636 -3.70 11.06 18.46
N MET A 637 -2.61 11.51 17.86
CA MET A 637 -1.46 12.10 18.54
C MET A 637 -1.24 13.53 18.08
N GLU A 638 -0.93 14.41 19.03
CA GLU A 638 -0.40 15.74 18.79
C GLU A 638 0.96 15.90 19.47
N LEU A 639 1.94 16.44 18.76
CA LEU A 639 3.24 16.76 19.36
C LEU A 639 3.15 18.06 20.18
N LEU A 640 3.78 18.05 21.34
CA LEU A 640 3.90 19.23 22.20
C LEU A 640 5.35 19.76 22.11
N GLY A 641 5.49 21.01 21.68
CA GLY A 641 6.78 21.69 21.50
C GLY A 641 7.28 21.71 20.05
N VAL A 642 8.38 22.43 19.83
CA VAL A 642 8.91 22.73 18.48
C VAL A 642 10.10 21.86 18.07
N GLY A 643 10.59 20.98 18.96
CA GLY A 643 11.78 20.16 18.70
C GLY A 643 11.56 19.01 17.72
N TYR A 644 10.29 18.63 17.48
CA TYR A 644 9.90 17.48 16.67
C TYR A 644 8.73 17.84 15.76
N ARG A 645 8.64 17.15 14.63
CA ARG A 645 7.48 17.24 13.73
C ARG A 645 7.06 15.86 13.24
N LEU A 646 5.75 15.67 13.06
CA LEU A 646 5.22 14.46 12.42
C LEU A 646 5.50 14.53 10.92
N SER A 647 6.33 13.64 10.40
CA SER A 647 6.53 13.47 8.95
C SER A 647 5.45 12.59 8.32
N LEU A 648 4.81 11.74 9.13
CA LEU A 648 3.76 10.83 8.68
C LEU A 648 2.87 10.48 9.89
N ASN A 649 1.55 10.49 9.68
CA ASN A 649 0.56 9.94 10.61
C ASN A 649 -0.22 8.85 9.88
N LYS A 650 0.11 7.58 10.19
CA LYS A 650 -0.49 6.41 9.55
C LYS A 650 -1.54 5.82 10.49
N LYS A 651 -2.75 5.62 9.99
CA LYS A 651 -3.85 5.00 10.74
C LYS A 651 -4.40 3.84 9.94
N ARG A 652 -4.65 2.71 10.60
CA ARG A 652 -5.28 1.55 9.99
C ARG A 652 -5.94 0.67 11.03
N PHE A 653 -6.92 -0.12 10.60
CA PHE A 653 -7.41 -1.27 11.36
C PHE A 653 -7.56 -2.49 10.46
N ALA A 654 -7.46 -3.68 11.05
CA ALA A 654 -7.66 -4.94 10.37
C ALA A 654 -8.41 -5.94 11.25
N THR A 655 -8.99 -6.95 10.63
CA THR A 655 -9.60 -8.07 11.35
C THR A 655 -8.56 -8.89 12.12
N GLY A 656 -8.84 -9.18 13.38
CA GLY A 656 -8.23 -10.29 14.12
C GLY A 656 -9.04 -11.57 13.92
N MET A 657 -9.54 -12.14 15.01
CA MET A 657 -10.54 -13.21 14.99
C MET A 657 -11.93 -12.63 14.72
N TYR A 658 -12.32 -12.58 13.45
CA TYR A 658 -13.64 -12.13 13.01
C TYR A 658 -14.45 -13.33 12.51
N ARG A 659 -15.43 -13.76 13.30
CA ARG A 659 -16.04 -15.10 13.17
C ARG A 659 -17.54 -15.07 13.36
N THR A 660 -18.24 -15.97 12.66
CA THR A 660 -19.67 -16.19 12.89
C THR A 660 -20.00 -17.68 12.90
N LYS A 661 -20.92 -18.06 13.78
CA LYS A 661 -21.46 -19.42 13.92
C LYS A 661 -22.95 -19.33 14.25
N ILE A 662 -23.77 -20.27 13.79
CA ILE A 662 -25.21 -20.34 14.11
C ILE A 662 -25.48 -20.52 15.61
#